data_AF-A0A8H3VM36-F1
#
_entry.id   AF-A0A8H3VM36-F1
#
_cell.length_a   1.000
_cell.length_b   1.000
_cell.length_c   1.000
_cell.angle_alpha   90.00
_cell.angle_beta   90.00
_cell.angle_gamma   90.00
#
_symmetry.space_group_name_H-M   'P 1'
#
loop_
_entity.id
_entity.type
_entity.pdbx_description
1 polymer ?
#
loop_
_entity_poly.entity_id
_entity_poly.type
_entity_poly.pdbx_seq_one_letter_code
_entity_poly.pdbx_strand_id
1 'polypeptide(L)'
;MQRSPRIAKHSIEVRILCETEAGTALLGAVENQIAKKCQQAKWLEQPEDEFGLTDEDSSAGLGVLLRRPDGFYSSDPICLSIDVLKAVERLGAVVAFTMRSEIVWSMEMEKITPDMTELILDKSGSILPIAPSRFILIWASSVPNILAHGNDVETTLLGLLWGSQSTVPETANPHRSSRSSGLMTHQRGSTQSVLHSDPATNEKLSIIHAAIEKETAGHKRLCPRCRGIAPKLGRFPDYELPHITIQMPVYKEGLKNVMIPSINSLVTAIKHYEAQGGTASIFVNDDGMQLVSSDQAEARKAFYDLHHIGYACRPPHNVSFKDEKGKAKPLAKDDPAYFERKGQFKKASNMNYCLDFSLRVEEEFENLLEEESQARHCTQEHFTVDEEMEIYDTARSNVVESDGGKTWADGDCRIGELILIIDSDTRVPEDCLIYAALEMHGSPEVALLQHASGIMQVVNNVFENGITYFTSLIYTSIQFAVGSGDCAPFVGHNTFIRWKAIQSIASRDPETGRILFWSESHVSEDFDVSLRLQMAGFIVRLATYHNGGFQEGVSLTIYDELARWEKYVYGCNELGFNPLIYWPRRGPFTKLFLKFLFSNIKITSKMTIFAYIFTYYAIASAIPLTLVNYLVSGWFNADLDQFYLTSWKIFVSMAVVFNVLSPTAYTMLRHRLGQTTFFISLLETCKWTPTFLVFFGGLS
;
A
#
# COMPACT_ATOMS: atom_id res chain seq x y z
N MET A 1 74.35 29.94 -9.26
CA MET A 1 73.82 28.81 -8.46
C MET A 1 72.31 28.89 -8.47
N GLN A 2 71.66 27.83 -8.97
CA GLN A 2 70.24 27.44 -8.84
C GLN A 2 69.14 28.53 -8.70
N ARG A 3 68.31 28.65 -9.74
CA ARG A 3 66.84 28.40 -9.73
C ARG A 3 66.27 28.80 -11.09
N SER A 4 65.66 27.83 -11.80
CA SER A 4 65.05 28.02 -13.13
C SER A 4 63.55 28.34 -13.00
N PRO A 5 62.93 29.09 -13.94
CA PRO A 5 61.83 30.00 -13.64
C PRO A 5 60.45 29.60 -14.22
N ARG A 6 59.47 30.42 -13.88
CA ARG A 6 58.07 30.44 -14.35
C ARG A 6 57.89 31.16 -15.71
N ILE A 7 56.93 30.66 -16.50
CA ILE A 7 56.06 31.32 -17.54
C ILE A 7 56.73 31.51 -18.93
N ALA A 8 56.27 30.95 -20.08
CA ALA A 8 55.07 31.30 -20.84
C ALA A 8 54.93 30.52 -22.20
N LYS A 9 53.68 30.16 -22.54
CA LYS A 9 52.97 30.20 -23.86
C LYS A 9 53.33 29.32 -25.08
N HIS A 10 52.31 28.52 -25.46
CA HIS A 10 51.72 28.26 -26.81
C HIS A 10 52.59 27.45 -27.81
N SER A 11 52.12 26.49 -28.60
CA SER A 11 50.80 25.94 -28.97
C SER A 11 51.08 24.85 -30.03
N ILE A 12 50.33 23.75 -30.07
CA ILE A 12 49.87 23.02 -31.29
C ILE A 12 49.01 21.81 -30.82
N GLU A 13 47.70 21.97 -31.09
CA GLU A 13 46.69 20.99 -31.52
C GLU A 13 46.43 19.74 -30.65
N VAL A 14 45.32 19.67 -29.91
CA VAL A 14 43.95 19.45 -30.42
C VAL A 14 43.86 18.19 -31.28
N ARG A 15 44.10 17.03 -30.66
CA ARG A 15 43.50 15.73 -30.96
C ARG A 15 43.70 14.86 -29.71
N ILE A 16 42.70 14.10 -29.29
CA ILE A 16 42.61 13.34 -28.03
C ILE A 16 42.08 14.14 -26.80
N LEU A 17 41.09 15.01 -27.00
CA LEU A 17 40.20 15.48 -25.91
C LEU A 17 38.71 15.25 -26.22
N CYS A 18 38.39 14.42 -27.22
CA CYS A 18 37.00 14.02 -27.53
C CYS A 18 36.65 12.57 -27.13
N GLU A 19 37.55 11.82 -26.47
CA GLU A 19 37.27 10.44 -26.02
C GLU A 19 37.13 10.29 -24.50
N THR A 20 37.35 11.33 -23.69
CA THR A 20 37.46 11.18 -22.23
C THR A 20 36.26 11.62 -21.40
N GLU A 21 35.31 12.44 -21.89
CA GLU A 21 34.08 12.74 -21.14
C GLU A 21 33.01 11.66 -21.31
N ALA A 22 32.89 11.08 -22.52
CA ALA A 22 31.97 9.98 -22.76
C ALA A 22 32.39 8.71 -22.01
N GLY A 23 33.71 8.44 -21.90
CA GLY A 23 34.24 7.27 -21.20
C GLY A 23 33.99 7.28 -19.70
N THR A 24 34.22 8.42 -19.02
CA THR A 24 33.91 8.58 -17.58
C THR A 24 32.41 8.61 -17.31
N ALA A 25 31.60 9.25 -18.18
CA ALA A 25 30.15 9.20 -18.06
C ALA A 25 29.59 7.76 -18.26
N LEU A 26 30.16 7.00 -19.20
CA LEU A 26 29.78 5.60 -19.43
C LEU A 26 30.21 4.69 -18.27
N LEU A 27 31.42 4.89 -17.72
CA LEU A 27 31.89 4.18 -16.52
C LEU A 27 30.99 4.45 -15.32
N GLY A 28 30.63 5.72 -15.06
CA GLY A 28 29.69 6.08 -14.01
C GLY A 28 28.28 5.54 -14.24
N ALA A 29 27.82 5.45 -15.50
CA ALA A 29 26.54 4.83 -15.84
C ALA A 29 26.56 3.31 -15.60
N VAL A 30 27.66 2.63 -15.93
CA VAL A 30 27.85 1.19 -15.68
C VAL A 30 27.93 0.90 -14.18
N GLU A 31 28.69 1.72 -13.45
CA GLU A 31 28.79 1.65 -11.98
C GLU A 31 27.43 1.82 -11.31
N ASN A 32 26.69 2.88 -11.63
CA ASN A 32 25.33 3.11 -11.14
C ASN A 32 24.38 1.97 -11.52
N GLN A 33 24.54 1.38 -12.71
CA GLN A 33 23.73 0.25 -13.14
C GLN A 33 24.02 -1.02 -12.30
N ILE A 34 25.29 -1.26 -11.96
CA ILE A 34 25.68 -2.38 -11.09
C ILE A 34 25.19 -2.14 -9.67
N ALA A 35 25.39 -0.94 -9.11
CA ALA A 35 24.92 -0.55 -7.79
C ALA A 35 23.40 -0.71 -7.66
N LYS A 36 22.64 -0.25 -8.66
CA LYS A 36 21.18 -0.45 -8.72
C LYS A 36 20.79 -1.92 -8.75
N LYS A 37 21.53 -2.76 -9.47
CA LYS A 37 21.26 -4.22 -9.53
C LYS A 37 21.64 -4.93 -8.23
N CYS A 38 22.74 -4.54 -7.57
CA CYS A 38 23.11 -5.04 -6.24
C CYS A 38 22.08 -4.63 -5.18
N GLN A 39 21.54 -3.40 -5.25
CA GLN A 39 20.43 -2.96 -4.39
C GLN A 39 19.14 -3.72 -4.68
N GLN A 40 18.80 -3.96 -5.94
CA GLN A 40 17.65 -4.80 -6.32
C GLN A 40 17.77 -6.25 -5.83
N ALA A 41 19.00 -6.76 -5.78
CA ALA A 41 19.32 -8.08 -5.24
C ALA A 41 19.47 -8.08 -3.71
N LYS A 42 19.27 -6.94 -3.04
CA LYS A 42 19.38 -6.80 -1.58
C LYS A 42 20.77 -7.12 -1.01
N TRP A 43 21.82 -6.89 -1.79
CA TRP A 43 23.21 -7.18 -1.41
C TRP A 43 23.92 -6.01 -0.74
N LEU A 44 23.28 -4.86 -0.65
CA LEU A 44 23.80 -3.65 -0.01
C LEU A 44 22.87 -3.19 1.13
N GLU A 45 22.10 -4.12 1.72
CA GLU A 45 21.15 -3.85 2.81
C GLU A 45 21.86 -3.85 4.17
N GLN A 46 21.34 -3.06 5.11
CA GLN A 46 21.71 -3.12 6.52
C GLN A 46 20.61 -3.85 7.29
N PRO A 47 20.97 -4.73 8.25
CA PRO A 47 19.97 -5.24 9.17
C PRO A 47 19.50 -4.09 10.06
N GLU A 48 18.18 -3.89 10.10
CA GLU A 48 17.55 -3.00 11.08
C GLU A 48 17.59 -3.69 12.44
N ASP A 49 18.14 -3.03 13.47
CA ASP A 49 17.95 -3.49 14.85
C ASP A 49 16.44 -3.58 15.15
N GLU A 50 16.02 -4.30 16.20
CA GLU A 50 14.61 -4.42 16.66
C GLU A 50 13.92 -3.05 16.95
N PHE A 51 14.68 -1.96 16.87
CA PHE A 51 14.30 -0.56 17.05
C PHE A 51 14.57 0.35 15.83
N GLY A 52 15.03 -0.18 14.69
CA GLY A 52 15.22 0.56 13.43
C GLY A 52 16.35 1.60 13.44
N LEU A 53 17.41 1.40 14.22
CA LEU A 53 18.60 2.25 14.24
C LEU A 53 19.70 1.62 13.37
N THR A 54 20.36 2.45 12.56
CA THR A 54 21.51 2.05 11.72
C THR A 54 22.82 2.55 12.33
N ASP A 55 23.83 1.69 12.44
CA ASP A 55 25.15 2.05 12.98
C ASP A 55 26.00 2.76 11.89
N GLU A 56 26.20 4.08 12.02
CA GLU A 56 26.79 4.94 10.97
C GLU A 56 28.19 4.47 10.52
N ASP A 57 29.02 3.94 11.44
CA ASP A 57 30.37 3.46 11.14
C ASP A 57 30.39 2.20 10.26
N SER A 58 29.31 1.44 10.22
CA SER A 58 29.20 0.22 9.41
C SER A 58 28.75 0.48 7.96
N SER A 59 28.24 1.69 7.68
CA SER A 59 27.79 2.12 6.35
C SER A 59 28.95 2.49 5.41
N ALA A 60 30.07 2.93 5.96
CA ALA A 60 31.23 3.39 5.19
C ALA A 60 31.90 2.29 4.36
N GLY A 61 31.60 1.01 4.63
CA GLY A 61 32.17 -0.13 3.92
C GLY A 61 31.38 -0.64 2.72
N LEU A 62 30.12 -0.23 2.53
CA LEU A 62 29.21 -0.84 1.56
C LEU A 62 29.16 -0.09 0.24
N GLY A 63 29.47 -0.75 -0.87
CA GLY A 63 29.29 -0.19 -2.21
C GLY A 63 29.94 -1.01 -3.33
N VAL A 64 29.92 -0.40 -4.53
CA VAL A 64 30.48 -0.97 -5.76
C VAL A 64 31.75 -0.20 -6.12
N LEU A 65 32.76 -0.91 -6.64
CA LEU A 65 34.02 -0.34 -7.12
C LEU A 65 34.29 -0.78 -8.55
N LEU A 66 34.66 0.17 -9.41
CA LEU A 66 34.98 -0.08 -10.81
C LEU A 66 36.34 0.52 -11.18
N ARG A 67 37.21 -0.30 -11.80
CA ARG A 67 38.55 0.14 -12.19
C ARG A 67 38.49 1.06 -13.40
N ARG A 68 39.07 2.25 -13.27
CA ARG A 68 39.20 3.24 -14.34
C ARG A 68 40.43 2.98 -15.21
N PRO A 69 40.45 3.49 -16.46
CA PRO A 69 41.59 3.34 -17.38
C PRO A 69 42.90 3.96 -16.90
N ASP A 70 42.84 4.96 -16.02
CA ASP A 70 43.99 5.60 -15.37
C ASP A 70 44.57 4.77 -14.22
N GLY A 71 43.96 3.61 -13.91
CA GLY A 71 44.41 2.69 -12.88
C GLY A 71 43.81 2.93 -11.49
N PHE A 72 43.05 4.01 -11.31
CA PHE A 72 42.32 4.30 -10.06
C PHE A 72 40.95 3.62 -10.05
N TYR A 73 40.29 3.60 -8.89
CA TYR A 73 38.93 3.06 -8.74
C TYR A 73 37.91 4.19 -8.60
N SER A 74 36.77 4.03 -9.27
CA SER A 74 35.52 4.75 -8.98
C SER A 74 34.73 3.94 -7.97
N SER A 75 33.98 4.61 -7.08
CA SER A 75 33.06 3.94 -6.16
C SER A 75 31.69 4.61 -6.06
N ASP A 76 30.66 3.80 -5.83
CA ASP A 76 29.32 4.22 -5.42
C ASP A 76 28.93 3.51 -4.11
N PRO A 77 28.81 4.22 -2.97
CA PRO A 77 28.93 5.68 -2.82
C PRO A 77 30.37 6.21 -3.01
N ILE A 78 30.47 7.51 -3.33
CA ILE A 78 31.74 8.21 -3.64
C ILE A 78 32.76 8.12 -2.48
N CYS A 79 32.27 8.02 -1.24
CA CYS A 79 33.09 7.94 -0.04
C CYS A 79 33.01 6.53 0.57
N LEU A 80 33.85 5.61 0.08
CA LEU A 80 33.98 4.26 0.61
C LEU A 80 35.21 4.14 1.52
N SER A 81 35.18 3.17 2.45
CA SER A 81 36.27 2.92 3.40
C SER A 81 37.60 2.69 2.68
N ILE A 82 38.64 3.38 3.17
CA ILE A 82 40.01 3.32 2.65
C ILE A 82 40.55 1.89 2.65
N ASP A 83 40.11 1.05 3.58
CA ASP A 83 40.57 -0.34 3.70
C ASP A 83 40.02 -1.23 2.59
N VAL A 84 38.77 -1.01 2.16
CA VAL A 84 38.16 -1.70 1.02
C VAL A 84 38.83 -1.28 -0.28
N LEU A 85 39.07 0.02 -0.45
CA LEU A 85 39.76 0.55 -1.62
C LEU A 85 41.15 -0.09 -1.78
N LYS A 86 41.95 -0.14 -0.70
CA LYS A 86 43.27 -0.78 -0.70
C LYS A 86 43.20 -2.28 -0.95
N ALA A 87 42.19 -2.97 -0.45
CA ALA A 87 42.00 -4.40 -0.69
C ALA A 87 41.73 -4.69 -2.17
N VAL A 88 40.82 -3.93 -2.79
CA VAL A 88 40.48 -4.06 -4.21
C VAL A 88 41.66 -3.67 -5.12
N GLU A 89 42.42 -2.64 -4.76
CA GLU A 89 43.64 -2.24 -5.47
C GLU A 89 44.71 -3.35 -5.46
N ARG A 90 44.89 -4.04 -4.32
CA ARG A 90 45.82 -5.19 -4.23
C ARG A 90 45.35 -6.40 -5.04
N LEU A 91 44.03 -6.63 -5.12
CA LEU A 91 43.44 -7.69 -5.92
C LEU A 91 43.53 -7.40 -7.43
N GLY A 92 43.64 -6.12 -7.81
CA GLY A 92 43.73 -5.70 -9.21
C GLY A 92 42.44 -5.99 -10.01
N ALA A 93 41.31 -6.13 -9.33
CA ALA A 93 40.03 -6.51 -9.92
C ALA A 93 39.50 -5.43 -10.89
N VAL A 94 38.78 -5.85 -11.93
CA VAL A 94 38.14 -4.91 -12.88
C VAL A 94 36.89 -4.31 -12.26
N VAL A 95 36.12 -5.11 -11.54
CA VAL A 95 34.94 -4.69 -10.79
C VAL A 95 34.87 -5.47 -9.47
N ALA A 96 34.43 -4.81 -8.41
CA ALA A 96 34.16 -5.43 -7.13
C ALA A 96 32.93 -4.78 -6.48
N PHE A 97 32.28 -5.50 -5.58
CA PHE A 97 31.31 -4.91 -4.67
C PHE A 97 31.37 -5.64 -3.32
N THR A 98 30.97 -4.96 -2.27
CA THR A 98 30.83 -5.55 -0.95
C THR A 98 29.41 -6.06 -0.79
N MET A 99 29.26 -7.34 -0.44
CA MET A 99 27.97 -7.99 -0.24
C MET A 99 27.63 -8.07 1.24
N ARG A 100 26.46 -7.55 1.60
CA ARG A 100 25.77 -7.73 2.87
C ARG A 100 24.27 -7.94 2.58
N SER A 101 23.81 -9.16 2.76
CA SER A 101 22.40 -9.56 2.63
C SER A 101 21.93 -10.23 3.92
N GLU A 102 20.62 -10.40 4.09
CA GLU A 102 19.99 -11.11 5.22
C GLU A 102 20.61 -12.50 5.47
N ILE A 103 21.08 -13.16 4.41
CA ILE A 103 21.73 -14.47 4.49
C ILE A 103 23.14 -14.34 5.10
N VAL A 104 23.91 -13.34 4.68
CA VAL A 104 25.23 -13.03 5.25
C VAL A 104 25.08 -12.69 6.73
N TRP A 105 24.06 -11.92 7.09
CA TRP A 105 23.73 -11.59 8.47
C TRP A 105 23.34 -12.82 9.30
N SER A 106 22.48 -13.68 8.76
CA SER A 106 22.07 -14.93 9.40
C SER A 106 23.28 -15.87 9.63
N MET A 107 24.21 -15.92 8.67
CA MET A 107 25.48 -16.65 8.83
C MET A 107 26.38 -16.02 9.89
N GLU A 108 26.39 -14.70 10.02
CA GLU A 108 27.14 -13.98 11.05
C GLU A 108 26.69 -14.35 12.46
N MET A 109 25.37 -14.44 12.67
CA MET A 109 24.79 -14.83 13.96
C MET A 109 25.01 -16.30 14.33
N GLU A 110 25.12 -17.18 13.34
CA GLU A 110 25.13 -18.64 13.58
C GLU A 110 26.51 -19.30 13.42
N LYS A 111 27.39 -18.79 12.55
CA LYS A 111 28.62 -19.50 12.11
C LYS A 111 29.93 -18.69 12.10
N ILE A 112 29.88 -17.36 12.17
CA ILE A 112 31.08 -16.50 12.08
C ILE A 112 31.46 -16.00 13.49
N THR A 113 32.66 -16.30 13.96
CA THR A 113 33.20 -15.76 15.22
C THR A 113 33.89 -14.41 14.98
N PRO A 114 34.00 -13.53 16.00
CA PRO A 114 34.54 -12.17 15.85
C PRO A 114 35.97 -12.09 15.29
N ASP A 115 36.76 -13.15 15.41
CA ASP A 115 38.17 -13.21 14.97
C ASP A 115 38.37 -13.87 13.59
N MET A 116 37.28 -14.25 12.92
CA MET A 116 37.32 -14.98 11.65
C MET A 116 37.51 -14.02 10.46
N THR A 117 38.56 -14.24 9.67
CA THR A 117 38.94 -13.39 8.52
C THR A 117 38.66 -14.03 7.17
N GLU A 118 38.33 -15.32 7.13
CA GLU A 118 38.14 -16.11 5.91
C GLU A 118 37.03 -17.17 6.10
N LEU A 119 36.13 -17.31 5.12
CA LEU A 119 35.04 -18.29 5.10
C LEU A 119 35.25 -19.31 3.98
N ILE A 120 35.21 -20.60 4.30
CA ILE A 120 35.37 -21.70 3.33
C ILE A 120 33.98 -22.15 2.86
N LEU A 121 33.71 -22.01 1.56
CA LEU A 121 32.38 -22.21 0.97
C LEU A 121 32.03 -23.69 0.68
N ASP A 122 33.02 -24.55 0.43
CA ASP A 122 32.77 -25.94 0.02
C ASP A 122 33.94 -26.90 0.31
N LYS A 123 33.76 -28.19 -0.05
CA LYS A 123 34.81 -29.22 0.04
C LYS A 123 35.93 -29.06 -1.00
N SER A 124 35.81 -28.14 -1.96
CA SER A 124 36.83 -27.87 -2.99
C SER A 124 37.81 -26.75 -2.60
N GLY A 125 37.54 -26.04 -1.49
CA GLY A 125 38.49 -25.13 -0.85
C GLY A 125 38.39 -23.67 -1.31
N SER A 126 37.24 -23.23 -1.81
CA SER A 126 37.04 -21.82 -2.17
C SER A 126 36.92 -20.95 -0.90
N ILE A 127 37.81 -19.96 -0.78
CA ILE A 127 37.93 -19.08 0.39
C ILE A 127 37.40 -17.68 0.07
N LEU A 128 36.47 -17.18 0.89
CA LEU A 128 35.98 -15.80 0.85
C LEU A 128 36.61 -14.97 1.98
N PRO A 129 37.22 -13.81 1.68
CA PRO A 129 37.70 -12.90 2.72
C PRO A 129 36.54 -12.17 3.40
N ILE A 130 36.56 -12.13 4.74
CA ILE A 130 35.64 -11.35 5.57
C ILE A 130 36.37 -10.06 5.98
N ALA A 131 35.77 -8.91 5.68
CA ALA A 131 36.33 -7.63 6.10
C ALA A 131 36.03 -7.33 7.59
N PRO A 132 36.83 -6.48 8.27
CA PRO A 132 36.62 -6.13 9.68
C PRO A 132 35.23 -5.55 9.98
N SER A 133 34.60 -4.87 9.02
CA SER A 133 33.22 -4.35 9.13
C SER A 133 32.14 -5.34 8.65
N ARG A 134 32.47 -6.63 8.57
CA ARG A 134 31.55 -7.78 8.43
C ARG A 134 30.70 -7.80 7.15
N PHE A 135 31.33 -7.51 6.03
CA PHE A 135 30.79 -7.74 4.68
C PHE A 135 31.72 -8.68 3.91
N ILE A 136 31.17 -9.31 2.86
CA ILE A 136 31.91 -10.21 1.97
C ILE A 136 32.34 -9.43 0.73
N LEU A 137 33.61 -9.45 0.37
CA LEU A 137 34.08 -8.81 -0.87
C LEU A 137 33.90 -9.76 -2.05
N ILE A 138 33.16 -9.32 -3.07
CA ILE A 138 32.94 -10.06 -4.32
C ILE A 138 33.62 -9.31 -5.46
N TRP A 139 34.41 -10.00 -6.28
CA TRP A 139 35.14 -9.38 -7.38
C TRP A 139 35.11 -10.24 -8.64
N ALA A 140 35.29 -9.58 -9.79
CA ALA A 140 35.35 -10.24 -11.08
C ALA A 140 36.31 -9.54 -12.05
N SER A 141 36.81 -10.30 -13.02
CA SER A 141 37.64 -9.80 -14.12
C SER A 141 36.82 -9.14 -15.24
N SER A 142 35.49 -9.20 -15.17
CA SER A 142 34.59 -8.52 -16.12
C SER A 142 33.25 -8.16 -15.47
N VAL A 143 32.67 -7.04 -15.92
CA VAL A 143 31.38 -6.51 -15.44
C VAL A 143 30.20 -7.46 -15.65
N PRO A 144 30.02 -8.16 -16.78
CA PRO A 144 28.86 -9.03 -16.97
C PRO A 144 28.80 -10.19 -15.96
N ASN A 145 29.95 -10.64 -15.47
CA ASN A 145 30.05 -11.84 -14.63
C ASN A 145 29.90 -11.53 -13.13
N ILE A 146 30.01 -10.26 -12.70
CA ILE A 146 30.04 -9.92 -11.27
C ILE A 146 28.71 -10.24 -10.56
N LEU A 147 27.59 -10.03 -11.24
CA LEU A 147 26.26 -10.31 -10.69
C LEU A 147 25.94 -11.81 -10.68
N ALA A 148 26.40 -12.55 -11.70
CA ALA A 148 26.29 -14.01 -11.69
C ALA A 148 27.10 -14.59 -10.53
N HIS A 149 28.33 -14.07 -10.33
CA HIS A 149 29.17 -14.49 -9.21
C HIS A 149 28.54 -14.16 -7.85
N GLY A 150 27.92 -12.98 -7.70
CA GLY A 150 27.15 -12.62 -6.51
C GLY A 150 26.02 -13.60 -6.19
N ASN A 151 25.22 -13.95 -7.20
CA ASN A 151 24.12 -14.93 -7.06
C ASN A 151 24.64 -16.33 -6.69
N ASP A 152 25.73 -16.78 -7.31
CA ASP A 152 26.34 -18.08 -7.02
C ASP A 152 26.83 -18.15 -5.57
N VAL A 153 27.48 -17.08 -5.09
CA VAL A 153 27.95 -16.96 -3.71
C VAL A 153 26.76 -16.97 -2.75
N GLU A 154 25.73 -16.15 -2.98
CA GLU A 154 24.56 -16.10 -2.11
C GLU A 154 23.80 -17.45 -2.05
N THR A 155 23.63 -18.11 -3.19
CA THR A 155 23.02 -19.46 -3.27
C THR A 155 23.83 -20.49 -2.50
N THR A 156 25.16 -20.39 -2.54
CA THR A 156 26.06 -21.27 -1.79
C THR A 156 25.96 -21.02 -0.28
N LEU A 157 25.90 -19.74 0.13
CA LEU A 157 25.72 -19.36 1.54
C LEU A 157 24.37 -19.85 2.09
N LEU A 158 23.29 -19.73 1.32
CA LEU A 158 21.97 -20.31 1.64
C LEU A 158 22.06 -21.83 1.86
N GLY A 159 22.74 -22.54 0.95
CA GLY A 159 22.94 -23.99 1.07
C GLY A 159 23.76 -24.40 2.30
N LEU A 160 24.73 -23.58 2.71
CA LEU A 160 25.50 -23.80 3.93
C LEU A 160 24.68 -23.53 5.19
N LEU A 161 23.76 -22.56 5.17
CA LEU A 161 22.91 -22.22 6.32
C LEU A 161 21.89 -23.34 6.60
N TRP A 162 21.26 -23.89 5.57
CA TRP A 162 20.21 -24.91 5.73
C TRP A 162 20.68 -26.37 5.74
N GLY A 163 21.97 -26.64 5.47
CA GLY A 163 22.52 -27.98 5.44
C GLY A 163 22.00 -28.78 4.23
N SER A 164 22.92 -29.41 3.49
CA SER A 164 22.60 -30.12 2.26
C SER A 164 21.63 -31.30 2.48
N GLN A 165 20.34 -31.08 2.22
CA GLN A 165 19.42 -32.13 1.76
C GLN A 165 18.78 -31.69 0.45
N SER A 166 19.37 -32.13 -0.66
CA SER A 166 18.63 -32.68 -1.81
C SER A 166 19.59 -33.02 -2.94
N THR A 167 19.83 -34.32 -3.11
CA THR A 167 20.34 -34.91 -4.36
C THR A 167 19.22 -34.90 -5.39
N VAL A 168 19.39 -34.17 -6.49
CA VAL A 168 18.56 -34.30 -7.70
C VAL A 168 19.07 -35.50 -8.51
N PRO A 169 18.23 -36.49 -8.89
CA PRO A 169 18.59 -37.44 -9.93
C PRO A 169 18.21 -36.91 -11.32
N GLU A 170 19.09 -37.25 -12.25
CA GLU A 170 19.17 -36.83 -13.65
C GLU A 170 17.95 -37.12 -14.53
N THR A 171 17.81 -36.26 -15.53
CA THR A 171 17.05 -36.41 -16.77
C THR A 171 17.40 -37.69 -17.55
N ALA A 172 16.39 -38.42 -18.02
CA ALA A 172 16.56 -39.49 -19.00
C ALA A 172 15.71 -39.26 -20.28
N ASN A 173 16.37 -39.33 -21.43
CA ASN A 173 15.84 -39.20 -22.79
C ASN A 173 14.81 -40.29 -23.18
N PRO A 174 13.86 -40.02 -24.09
CA PRO A 174 12.92 -41.01 -24.61
C PRO A 174 13.34 -41.57 -25.97
N HIS A 175 13.53 -42.88 -26.07
CA HIS A 175 13.34 -43.63 -27.31
C HIS A 175 12.98 -45.09 -26.99
N ARG A 176 11.79 -45.56 -27.39
CA ARG A 176 11.59 -46.51 -28.51
C ARG A 176 10.17 -47.12 -28.51
N SER A 177 9.50 -46.92 -29.65
CA SER A 177 8.36 -47.60 -30.29
C SER A 177 7.66 -48.82 -29.64
N SER A 178 6.33 -48.84 -29.75
CA SER A 178 5.59 -49.92 -30.43
C SER A 178 4.25 -49.44 -31.00
N ARG A 179 3.87 -50.02 -32.15
CA ARG A 179 2.72 -49.71 -33.02
C ARG A 179 1.48 -50.52 -32.62
N SER A 180 0.28 -49.96 -32.85
CA SER A 180 -0.86 -50.56 -33.58
C SER A 180 -2.01 -49.54 -33.61
N SER A 181 -2.26 -48.85 -34.74
CA SER A 181 -3.17 -49.19 -35.85
C SER A 181 -4.66 -49.27 -35.46
N GLY A 182 -5.44 -48.28 -35.93
CA GLY A 182 -6.90 -48.25 -35.87
C GLY A 182 -7.47 -46.99 -36.51
N LEU A 183 -7.38 -46.90 -37.85
CA LEU A 183 -8.01 -45.87 -38.68
C LEU A 183 -9.50 -46.21 -38.87
N MET A 184 -10.43 -45.29 -38.55
CA MET A 184 -11.74 -45.22 -39.20
C MET A 184 -12.20 -43.78 -39.38
N THR A 185 -12.29 -43.39 -40.65
CA THR A 185 -12.98 -42.24 -41.22
C THR A 185 -14.48 -42.52 -41.42
N HIS A 186 -15.29 -41.45 -41.42
CA HIS A 186 -16.71 -41.26 -41.87
C HIS A 186 -17.60 -40.74 -40.71
N GLN A 187 -18.50 -39.76 -40.84
CA GLN A 187 -19.04 -38.95 -41.95
C GLN A 187 -19.88 -37.83 -41.31
N ARG A 188 -20.04 -36.69 -41.99
CA ARG A 188 -21.05 -35.66 -41.65
C ARG A 188 -22.46 -36.22 -41.74
N GLY A 189 -23.31 -35.94 -40.75
CA GLY A 189 -24.74 -36.17 -40.79
C GLY A 189 -25.48 -35.07 -40.02
N SER A 190 -26.14 -34.19 -40.75
CA SER A 190 -27.09 -33.19 -40.23
C SER A 190 -28.43 -33.85 -39.94
N THR A 191 -28.91 -33.77 -38.70
CA THR A 191 -30.30 -34.08 -38.36
C THR A 191 -30.93 -32.87 -37.69
N GLN A 192 -31.79 -32.18 -38.44
CA GLN A 192 -32.80 -31.26 -37.89
C GLN A 192 -33.83 -32.10 -37.11
N SER A 193 -33.92 -31.90 -35.80
CA SER A 193 -35.06 -32.37 -35.01
C SER A 193 -36.02 -31.21 -34.77
N VAL A 194 -37.17 -31.26 -35.45
CA VAL A 194 -38.34 -30.43 -35.20
C VAL A 194 -38.88 -30.79 -33.82
N LEU A 195 -38.80 -29.86 -32.85
CA LEU A 195 -39.41 -30.02 -31.54
C LEU A 195 -40.88 -29.59 -31.60
N HIS A 196 -41.78 -30.53 -31.33
CA HIS A 196 -43.17 -30.25 -30.96
C HIS A 196 -43.18 -29.44 -29.66
N SER A 197 -43.79 -28.24 -29.69
CA SER A 197 -43.96 -27.38 -28.53
C SER A 197 -45.12 -27.86 -27.65
N ASP A 198 -44.80 -28.37 -26.46
CA ASP A 198 -45.75 -28.77 -25.42
C ASP A 198 -46.36 -27.51 -24.75
N PRO A 199 -47.70 -27.36 -24.66
CA PRO A 199 -48.37 -26.19 -24.08
C PRO A 199 -47.88 -25.79 -22.68
N ALA A 200 -47.49 -26.76 -21.85
CA ALA A 200 -46.96 -26.50 -20.51
C ALA A 200 -45.60 -25.78 -20.51
N THR A 201 -44.82 -25.93 -21.58
CA THR A 201 -43.52 -25.26 -21.75
C THR A 201 -43.71 -23.79 -22.12
N ASN A 202 -44.72 -23.48 -22.93
CA ASN A 202 -45.07 -22.12 -23.30
C ASN A 202 -45.64 -21.33 -22.12
N GLU A 203 -46.42 -21.97 -21.24
CA GLU A 203 -46.90 -21.33 -20.02
C GLU A 203 -45.73 -20.98 -19.09
N LYS A 204 -44.79 -21.90 -18.88
CA LYS A 204 -43.57 -21.64 -18.09
C LYS A 204 -42.68 -20.56 -18.71
N LEU A 205 -42.53 -20.56 -20.03
CA LEU A 205 -41.82 -19.49 -20.76
C LEU A 205 -42.52 -18.15 -20.62
N SER A 206 -43.86 -18.10 -20.64
CA SER A 206 -44.62 -16.86 -20.45
C SER A 206 -44.49 -16.32 -19.03
N ILE A 207 -44.42 -17.19 -18.02
CA ILE A 207 -44.17 -16.82 -16.63
C ILE A 207 -42.75 -16.29 -16.47
N ILE A 208 -41.77 -16.92 -17.13
CA ILE A 208 -40.38 -16.44 -17.15
C ILE A 208 -40.29 -15.07 -17.86
N HIS A 209 -40.95 -14.90 -19.00
CA HIS A 209 -40.99 -13.61 -19.70
C HIS A 209 -41.71 -12.53 -18.88
N ALA A 210 -42.80 -12.87 -18.20
CA ALA A 210 -43.49 -11.94 -17.31
C ALA A 210 -42.66 -11.59 -16.07
N ALA A 211 -41.89 -12.55 -15.52
CA ALA A 211 -40.94 -12.30 -14.44
C ALA A 211 -39.79 -11.39 -14.90
N ILE A 212 -39.22 -11.64 -16.08
CA ILE A 212 -38.21 -10.80 -16.72
C ILE A 212 -38.76 -9.40 -16.97
N GLU A 213 -39.98 -9.25 -17.51
CA GLU A 213 -40.60 -7.94 -17.71
C GLU A 213 -40.87 -7.20 -16.39
N LYS A 214 -41.28 -7.92 -15.34
CA LYS A 214 -41.49 -7.34 -14.01
C LYS A 214 -40.17 -6.93 -13.35
N GLU A 215 -39.09 -7.67 -13.59
CA GLU A 215 -37.72 -7.35 -13.15
C GLU A 215 -37.11 -6.19 -13.96
N THR A 216 -37.40 -6.12 -15.26
CA THR A 216 -37.02 -5.03 -16.17
C THR A 216 -37.82 -3.75 -15.86
N ALA A 217 -39.09 -3.88 -15.48
CA ALA A 217 -39.93 -2.78 -14.98
C ALA A 217 -39.53 -2.35 -13.56
N GLY A 218 -39.02 -3.27 -12.74
CA GLY A 218 -38.37 -2.98 -11.46
C GLY A 218 -37.05 -2.21 -11.63
N HIS A 219 -36.26 -2.53 -12.67
CA HIS A 219 -35.07 -1.78 -13.06
C HIS A 219 -35.36 -0.33 -13.47
N LYS A 220 -36.56 -0.04 -14.01
CA LYS A 220 -37.00 1.35 -14.25
C LYS A 220 -37.37 2.11 -12.98
N ARG A 221 -37.53 1.43 -11.83
CA ARG A 221 -37.71 2.01 -10.49
C ARG A 221 -36.44 1.97 -9.64
N LEU A 222 -35.29 1.55 -10.17
CA LEU A 222 -34.01 1.91 -9.55
C LEU A 222 -33.84 3.42 -9.72
N CYS A 223 -33.48 4.09 -8.63
CA CYS A 223 -33.23 5.53 -8.60
C CYS A 223 -32.37 5.93 -9.82
N PRO A 224 -32.76 6.96 -10.61
CA PRO A 224 -31.94 7.48 -11.70
C PRO A 224 -30.51 7.86 -11.30
N ARG A 225 -30.25 7.99 -9.98
CA ARG A 225 -28.94 8.26 -9.35
C ARG A 225 -28.01 7.02 -9.20
N CYS A 226 -28.45 5.82 -9.56
CA CYS A 226 -27.68 4.57 -9.35
C CYS A 226 -26.96 4.06 -10.61
N ARG A 227 -26.59 4.92 -11.55
CA ARG A 227 -25.82 4.51 -12.73
C ARG A 227 -24.35 4.79 -12.49
N GLY A 228 -23.46 3.84 -12.80
CA GLY A 228 -22.00 4.04 -12.82
C GLY A 228 -21.54 4.97 -13.95
N ILE A 229 -22.23 6.09 -14.15
CA ILE A 229 -22.04 7.08 -15.19
C ILE A 229 -21.61 8.37 -14.51
N ALA A 230 -20.61 9.05 -15.07
CA ALA A 230 -20.14 10.31 -14.53
C ALA A 230 -21.27 11.37 -14.53
N PRO A 231 -21.31 12.27 -13.53
CA PRO A 231 -22.20 13.42 -13.55
C PRO A 231 -22.00 14.27 -14.81
N LYS A 232 -23.08 14.83 -15.34
CA LYS A 232 -22.98 15.78 -16.46
C LYS A 232 -22.52 17.13 -15.92
N LEU A 233 -21.44 17.68 -16.48
CA LEU A 233 -20.86 18.96 -16.05
C LEU A 233 -21.87 20.12 -16.02
N GLY A 234 -22.74 20.22 -17.04
CA GLY A 234 -23.79 21.25 -17.10
C GLY A 234 -25.09 20.90 -16.37
N ARG A 235 -25.11 19.92 -15.46
CA ARG A 235 -26.34 19.52 -14.76
C ARG A 235 -26.84 20.59 -13.79
N PHE A 236 -25.91 21.31 -13.16
CA PHE A 236 -26.18 22.34 -12.16
C PHE A 236 -25.48 23.64 -12.60
N PRO A 237 -26.09 24.44 -13.49
CA PRO A 237 -25.44 25.62 -14.06
C PRO A 237 -25.21 26.76 -13.05
N ASP A 238 -26.07 26.86 -12.03
CA ASP A 238 -26.00 27.88 -10.98
C ASP A 238 -25.26 27.38 -9.73
N TYR A 239 -24.56 26.23 -9.82
CA TYR A 239 -23.86 25.66 -8.67
C TYR A 239 -22.46 26.25 -8.56
N GLU A 240 -22.24 27.01 -7.48
CA GLU A 240 -20.91 27.43 -7.08
C GLU A 240 -20.13 26.22 -6.55
N LEU A 241 -18.98 25.96 -7.16
CA LEU A 241 -18.16 24.81 -6.84
C LEU A 241 -17.50 25.00 -5.46
N PRO A 242 -17.63 24.02 -4.54
CA PRO A 242 -17.13 24.16 -3.19
C PRO A 242 -15.61 24.04 -3.16
N HIS A 243 -15.01 24.60 -2.11
CA HIS A 243 -13.62 24.30 -1.80
C HIS A 243 -13.45 22.82 -1.43
N ILE A 244 -12.48 22.14 -2.05
CA ILE A 244 -12.14 20.74 -1.74
C ILE A 244 -10.74 20.67 -1.14
N THR A 245 -10.64 20.18 0.08
CA THR A 245 -9.33 19.91 0.71
C THR A 245 -8.90 18.49 0.44
N ILE A 246 -7.70 18.31 -0.10
CA ILE A 246 -7.10 17.00 -0.32
C ILE A 246 -6.27 16.65 0.90
N GLN A 247 -6.76 15.73 1.72
CA GLN A 247 -6.09 15.26 2.92
C GLN A 247 -5.20 14.07 2.60
N MET A 248 -3.89 14.21 2.82
CA MET A 248 -2.90 13.18 2.52
C MET A 248 -2.06 12.83 3.77
N PRO A 249 -2.38 11.72 4.47
CA PRO A 249 -1.56 11.24 5.58
C PRO A 249 -0.23 10.68 5.07
N VAL A 250 0.86 11.10 5.70
CA VAL A 250 2.22 10.66 5.38
C VAL A 250 2.94 10.25 6.66
N TYR A 251 3.75 9.21 6.60
CA TYR A 251 4.69 8.77 7.62
C TYR A 251 6.12 8.78 7.04
N LYS A 252 6.68 7.61 6.74
CA LYS A 252 8.08 7.43 6.30
C LYS A 252 8.23 7.25 4.79
N GLU A 253 7.19 7.53 4.00
CA GLU A 253 7.20 7.33 2.56
C GLU A 253 8.23 8.23 1.86
N GLY A 254 8.84 7.69 0.81
CA GLY A 254 9.91 8.38 0.10
C GLY A 254 9.39 9.57 -0.71
N LEU A 255 9.95 10.76 -0.47
CA LEU A 255 9.57 12.00 -1.17
C LEU A 255 9.59 11.82 -2.71
N LYS A 256 10.70 11.33 -3.27
CA LYS A 256 10.89 11.25 -4.73
C LYS A 256 10.04 10.19 -5.43
N ASN A 257 9.93 9.00 -4.84
CA ASN A 257 9.33 7.84 -5.51
C ASN A 257 7.83 7.68 -5.23
N VAL A 258 7.35 8.22 -4.10
CA VAL A 258 5.98 8.03 -3.63
C VAL A 258 5.22 9.35 -3.66
N MET A 259 5.71 10.35 -2.93
CA MET A 259 4.96 11.58 -2.71
C MET A 259 4.90 12.52 -3.93
N ILE A 260 6.06 12.87 -4.52
CA ILE A 260 6.13 13.76 -5.69
C ILE A 260 5.20 13.27 -6.81
N PRO A 261 5.24 11.98 -7.19
CA PRO A 261 4.39 11.50 -8.26
C PRO A 261 2.89 11.58 -7.91
N SER A 262 2.49 11.27 -6.68
CA SER A 262 1.10 11.40 -6.22
C SER A 262 0.65 12.86 -6.26
N ILE A 263 1.45 13.78 -5.71
CA ILE A 263 1.19 15.22 -5.69
C ILE A 263 1.08 15.79 -7.10
N ASN A 264 1.92 15.36 -8.05
CA ASN A 264 1.80 15.79 -9.45
C ASN A 264 0.45 15.41 -10.08
N SER A 265 -0.10 14.24 -9.73
CA SER A 265 -1.44 13.85 -10.20
C SER A 265 -2.53 14.74 -9.58
N LEU A 266 -2.38 15.10 -8.30
CA LEU A 266 -3.30 16.00 -7.60
C LEU A 266 -3.25 17.41 -8.15
N VAL A 267 -2.06 17.96 -8.38
CA VAL A 267 -1.89 19.28 -8.99
C VAL A 267 -2.55 19.35 -10.36
N THR A 268 -2.52 18.25 -11.13
CA THR A 268 -3.21 18.18 -12.42
C THR A 268 -4.72 18.22 -12.24
N ALA A 269 -5.26 17.48 -11.26
CA ALA A 269 -6.69 17.48 -10.95
C ALA A 269 -7.18 18.83 -10.37
N ILE A 270 -6.37 19.49 -9.53
CA ILE A 270 -6.65 20.81 -8.97
C ILE A 270 -6.76 21.85 -10.08
N LYS A 271 -5.75 21.91 -10.98
CA LYS A 271 -5.77 22.84 -12.12
C LYS A 271 -7.01 22.66 -12.99
N HIS A 272 -7.44 21.41 -13.20
CA HIS A 272 -8.65 21.12 -13.94
C HIS A 272 -9.90 21.64 -13.22
N TYR A 273 -9.97 21.47 -11.90
CA TYR A 273 -11.08 21.95 -11.08
C TYR A 273 -11.16 23.48 -11.00
N GLU A 274 -10.00 24.14 -10.86
CA GLU A 274 -9.87 25.60 -10.86
C GLU A 274 -10.26 26.21 -12.21
N ALA A 275 -9.93 25.55 -13.32
CA ALA A 275 -10.37 25.97 -14.65
C ALA A 275 -11.91 25.95 -14.81
N GLN A 276 -12.62 25.22 -13.96
CA GLN A 276 -14.09 25.20 -13.91
C GLN A 276 -14.67 26.17 -12.87
N GLY A 277 -13.83 26.91 -12.14
CA GLY A 277 -14.25 27.87 -11.11
C GLY A 277 -14.32 27.30 -9.69
N GLY A 278 -13.86 26.07 -9.45
CA GLY A 278 -13.70 25.52 -8.11
C GLY A 278 -12.38 25.93 -7.46
N THR A 279 -12.21 25.66 -6.17
CA THR A 279 -10.93 25.87 -5.46
C THR A 279 -10.56 24.61 -4.70
N ALA A 280 -9.26 24.31 -4.61
CA ALA A 280 -8.79 23.13 -3.87
C ALA A 280 -7.40 23.35 -3.29
N SER A 281 -7.14 22.77 -2.12
CA SER A 281 -5.84 22.81 -1.44
C SER A 281 -5.38 21.42 -1.07
N ILE A 282 -4.07 21.23 -0.89
CA ILE A 282 -3.49 19.98 -0.38
C ILE A 282 -3.06 20.20 1.06
N PHE A 283 -3.57 19.36 1.96
CA PHE A 283 -3.20 19.35 3.36
C PHE A 283 -2.54 18.01 3.73
N VAL A 284 -1.22 18.04 3.94
CA VAL A 284 -0.40 16.87 4.27
C VAL A 284 -0.33 16.69 5.78
N ASN A 285 -0.84 15.57 6.27
CA ASN A 285 -0.68 15.18 7.67
C ASN A 285 0.64 14.40 7.80
N ASP A 286 1.77 15.12 7.84
CA ASP A 286 3.10 14.53 7.80
C ASP A 286 3.56 14.09 9.20
N ASP A 287 3.24 12.85 9.56
CA ASP A 287 3.63 12.25 10.84
C ASP A 287 5.12 11.87 10.92
N GLY A 288 5.81 11.90 9.78
CA GLY A 288 7.22 11.55 9.65
C GLY A 288 8.18 12.73 9.70
N MET A 289 7.71 13.96 9.52
CA MET A 289 8.56 15.16 9.43
C MET A 289 9.56 15.32 10.58
N GLN A 290 9.16 14.96 11.81
CA GLN A 290 10.03 15.03 13.00
C GLN A 290 10.76 13.70 13.30
N LEU A 291 10.57 12.67 12.47
CA LEU A 291 11.15 11.33 12.64
C LEU A 291 12.23 11.00 11.61
N VAL A 292 12.13 11.59 10.41
CA VAL A 292 13.12 11.43 9.35
C VAL A 292 14.37 12.25 9.64
N SER A 293 15.45 12.02 8.91
CA SER A 293 16.67 12.82 9.03
C SER A 293 16.41 14.29 8.73
N SER A 294 17.22 15.19 9.30
CA SER A 294 17.11 16.64 9.09
C SER A 294 17.05 17.01 7.61
N ASP A 295 17.88 16.37 6.80
CA ASP A 295 17.99 16.63 5.36
C ASP A 295 16.73 16.20 4.62
N GLN A 296 16.12 15.08 5.02
CA GLN A 296 14.84 14.62 4.47
C GLN A 296 13.68 15.52 4.90
N ALA A 297 13.67 15.97 6.15
CA ALA A 297 12.67 16.89 6.66
C ALA A 297 12.75 18.24 5.94
N GLU A 298 13.94 18.80 5.77
CA GLU A 298 14.15 20.06 5.03
C GLU A 298 13.77 19.91 3.55
N ALA A 299 14.14 18.80 2.91
CA ALA A 299 13.73 18.52 1.54
C ALA A 299 12.19 18.42 1.39
N ARG A 300 11.50 17.82 2.36
CA ARG A 300 10.03 17.78 2.38
C ARG A 300 9.42 19.18 2.57
N LYS A 301 9.93 19.97 3.53
CA LYS A 301 9.47 21.35 3.77
C LYS A 301 9.66 22.24 2.54
N ALA A 302 10.84 22.23 1.95
CA ALA A 302 11.13 23.01 0.74
C ALA A 302 10.24 22.58 -0.43
N PHE A 303 9.93 21.29 -0.54
CA PHE A 303 8.99 20.80 -1.54
C PHE A 303 7.56 21.27 -1.29
N TYR A 304 7.08 21.23 -0.04
CA TYR A 304 5.74 21.71 0.30
C TYR A 304 5.59 23.21 0.05
N ASP A 305 6.57 24.01 0.44
CA ASP A 305 6.60 25.45 0.22
C ASP A 305 6.55 25.80 -1.29
N LEU A 306 7.42 25.16 -2.09
CA LEU A 306 7.46 25.36 -3.55
C LEU A 306 6.13 25.06 -4.26
N HIS A 307 5.33 24.15 -3.70
CA HIS A 307 4.06 23.70 -4.27
C HIS A 307 2.84 24.29 -3.56
N HIS A 308 3.02 25.24 -2.63
CA HIS A 308 1.96 25.84 -1.82
C HIS A 308 1.09 24.79 -1.09
N ILE A 309 1.76 23.78 -0.51
CA ILE A 309 1.11 22.68 0.19
C ILE A 309 1.11 22.98 1.68
N GLY A 310 -0.08 22.93 2.29
CA GLY A 310 -0.20 22.99 3.73
C GLY A 310 0.26 21.68 4.36
N TYR A 311 0.96 21.76 5.49
CA TYR A 311 1.32 20.57 6.26
C TYR A 311 1.20 20.82 7.77
N ALA A 312 0.98 19.74 8.51
CA ALA A 312 1.10 19.72 9.95
C ALA A 312 1.75 18.42 10.41
N CYS A 313 2.64 18.51 11.40
CA CYS A 313 3.29 17.38 12.01
C CYS A 313 3.24 17.47 13.53
N ARG A 314 3.19 16.31 14.17
CA ARG A 314 3.13 16.16 15.63
C ARG A 314 4.44 15.60 16.20
N PRO A 315 4.67 15.74 17.52
CA PRO A 315 5.89 15.26 18.16
C PRO A 315 6.16 13.75 17.97
N PRO A 316 7.42 13.31 18.15
CA PRO A 316 7.76 11.89 18.11
C PRO A 316 7.07 11.11 19.22
N HIS A 317 6.88 9.81 19.03
CA HIS A 317 6.31 8.95 20.07
C HIS A 317 7.36 8.63 21.14
N ASN A 318 7.08 8.99 22.40
CA ASN A 318 7.88 8.61 23.59
C ASN A 318 9.39 8.71 23.38
N VAL A 319 9.93 9.92 23.19
CA VAL A 319 11.37 10.15 22.97
C VAL A 319 12.20 9.60 24.13
N SER A 320 12.78 8.40 24.01
CA SER A 320 13.62 7.86 25.08
C SER A 320 14.98 8.56 25.09
N PHE A 321 15.45 9.02 26.24
CA PHE A 321 16.86 9.41 26.39
C PHE A 321 17.72 8.16 26.64
N LYS A 322 18.92 8.14 26.08
CA LYS A 322 19.94 7.14 26.42
C LYS A 322 20.59 7.56 27.74
N ASP A 323 20.48 6.73 28.78
CA ASP A 323 21.24 6.92 30.02
C ASP A 323 22.76 6.88 29.74
N GLU A 324 23.61 7.31 30.68
CA GLU A 324 25.09 7.27 30.59
C GLU A 324 25.68 5.89 30.24
N LYS A 325 24.87 4.83 30.30
CA LYS A 325 25.20 3.43 29.93
C LYS A 325 24.57 2.98 28.61
N GLY A 326 24.03 3.88 27.80
CA GLY A 326 23.45 3.62 26.49
C GLY A 326 22.06 2.95 26.50
N LYS A 327 21.43 2.75 27.66
CA LYS A 327 20.08 2.16 27.76
C LYS A 327 19.01 3.22 27.57
N ALA A 328 18.10 2.97 26.63
CA ALA A 328 16.91 3.80 26.41
C ALA A 328 15.97 3.71 27.61
N LYS A 329 15.70 4.86 28.26
CA LYS A 329 14.72 4.94 29.34
C LYS A 329 13.50 5.74 28.85
N PRO A 330 12.27 5.23 29.02
CA PRO A 330 11.08 5.97 28.62
C PRO A 330 10.94 7.25 29.44
N LEU A 331 10.57 8.34 28.77
CA LEU A 331 10.20 9.61 29.41
C LEU A 331 9.10 9.37 30.46
N ALA A 332 9.20 10.09 31.58
CA ALA A 332 8.09 10.16 32.52
C ALA A 332 6.91 10.87 31.85
N LYS A 333 5.68 10.46 32.17
CA LYS A 333 4.46 11.07 31.60
C LYS A 333 4.34 12.57 31.90
N ASP A 334 5.00 13.03 32.95
CA ASP A 334 4.97 14.42 33.42
C ASP A 334 6.01 15.31 32.71
N ASP A 335 6.87 14.72 31.86
CA ASP A 335 7.89 15.46 31.14
C ASP A 335 7.27 16.27 29.98
N PRO A 336 7.63 17.55 29.79
CA PRO A 336 7.11 18.37 28.70
C PRO A 336 7.38 17.80 27.29
N ALA A 337 8.42 16.97 27.12
CA ALA A 337 8.75 16.28 25.87
C ALA A 337 7.97 14.96 25.66
N TYR A 338 7.23 14.50 26.66
CA TYR A 338 6.41 13.30 26.55
C TYR A 338 5.25 13.53 25.58
N PHE A 339 5.16 12.67 24.56
CA PHE A 339 4.04 12.64 23.64
C PHE A 339 3.68 11.21 23.24
N GLU A 340 2.45 10.83 23.53
CA GLU A 340 1.91 9.51 23.22
C GLU A 340 1.11 9.57 21.91
N ARG A 341 1.71 9.09 20.82
CA ARG A 341 0.97 8.78 19.58
C ARG A 341 0.03 7.59 19.83
N LYS A 342 -1.27 7.88 20.05
CA LYS A 342 -2.33 6.88 20.31
C LYS A 342 -2.60 5.98 19.08
N GLY A 343 -3.10 4.77 19.33
CA GLY A 343 -3.45 3.78 18.31
C GLY A 343 -2.27 2.94 17.82
N GLN A 344 -2.54 1.70 17.40
CA GLN A 344 -1.50 0.75 17.01
C GLN A 344 -0.73 1.16 15.75
N PHE A 345 -1.45 1.65 14.73
CA PHE A 345 -0.87 2.12 13.47
C PHE A 345 -0.76 3.64 13.36
N LYS A 346 -1.24 4.38 14.38
CA LYS A 346 -1.06 5.83 14.55
C LYS A 346 -1.59 6.75 13.43
N LYS A 347 -2.12 6.22 12.31
CA LYS A 347 -2.73 6.99 11.20
C LYS A 347 -3.93 7.81 11.64
N ALA A 348 -4.91 7.18 12.30
CA ALA A 348 -6.10 7.85 12.83
C ALA A 348 -5.77 9.01 13.77
N SER A 349 -4.86 8.78 14.72
CA SER A 349 -4.45 9.82 15.67
C SER A 349 -3.61 10.93 15.01
N ASN A 350 -2.91 10.64 13.91
CA ASN A 350 -2.21 11.66 13.13
C ASN A 350 -3.22 12.60 12.47
N MET A 351 -4.21 12.03 11.78
CA MET A 351 -5.27 12.80 11.14
C MET A 351 -6.06 13.62 12.15
N ASN A 352 -6.44 13.03 13.30
CA ASN A 352 -7.11 13.78 14.37
C ASN A 352 -6.25 14.93 14.91
N TYR A 353 -4.95 14.72 15.13
CA TYR A 353 -4.06 15.79 15.59
C TYR A 353 -4.03 16.97 14.62
N CYS A 354 -3.92 16.67 13.33
CA CYS A 354 -3.84 17.70 12.30
C CYS A 354 -5.18 18.42 12.09
N LEU A 355 -6.31 17.70 12.20
CA LEU A 355 -7.64 18.29 12.16
C LEU A 355 -7.90 19.15 13.41
N ASP A 356 -7.45 18.72 14.59
CA ASP A 356 -7.50 19.54 15.82
C ASP A 356 -6.68 20.81 15.67
N PHE A 357 -5.46 20.73 15.11
CA PHE A 357 -4.64 21.90 14.78
C PHE A 357 -5.37 22.84 13.81
N SER A 358 -5.93 22.31 12.72
CA SER A 358 -6.71 23.08 11.75
C SER A 358 -7.88 23.84 12.41
N LEU A 359 -8.63 23.17 13.29
CA LEU A 359 -9.73 23.80 14.01
C LEU A 359 -9.27 24.91 14.97
N ARG A 360 -8.13 24.74 15.64
CA ARG A 360 -7.57 25.79 16.52
C ARG A 360 -7.10 27.00 15.71
N VAL A 361 -6.53 26.78 14.53
CA VAL A 361 -6.16 27.86 13.61
C VAL A 361 -7.40 28.59 13.11
N GLU A 362 -8.46 27.87 12.75
CA GLU A 362 -9.73 28.48 12.33
C GLU A 362 -10.37 29.31 13.46
N GLU A 363 -10.38 28.80 14.69
CA GLU A 363 -10.90 29.52 15.86
C GLU A 363 -10.11 30.81 16.14
N GLU A 364 -8.77 30.74 16.10
CA GLU A 364 -7.91 31.92 16.25
C GLU A 364 -8.09 32.92 15.10
N PHE A 365 -8.25 32.41 13.87
CA PHE A 365 -8.51 33.23 12.69
C PHE A 365 -9.83 34.00 12.81
N GLU A 366 -10.91 33.33 13.22
CA GLU A 366 -12.21 33.97 13.49
C GLU A 366 -12.10 35.04 14.57
N ASN A 367 -11.36 34.78 15.65
CA ASN A 367 -11.14 35.74 16.74
C ASN A 367 -10.40 37.00 16.25
N LEU A 368 -9.29 36.83 15.52
CA LEU A 368 -8.51 37.96 14.98
C LEU A 368 -9.31 38.77 13.96
N LEU A 369 -10.12 38.09 13.14
CA LEU A 369 -11.05 38.75 12.21
C LEU A 369 -12.08 39.61 12.95
N GLU A 370 -12.64 39.10 14.05
CA GLU A 370 -13.59 39.85 14.86
C GLU A 370 -12.92 41.06 15.53
N GLU A 371 -11.72 40.91 16.06
CA GLU A 371 -10.94 42.01 16.66
C GLU A 371 -10.62 43.12 15.65
N GLU A 372 -10.14 42.78 14.46
CA GLU A 372 -9.86 43.74 13.39
C GLU A 372 -11.14 44.41 12.87
N SER A 373 -12.23 43.63 12.72
CA SER A 373 -13.55 44.14 12.33
C SER A 373 -14.07 45.18 13.33
N GLN A 374 -13.93 44.90 14.63
CA GLN A 374 -14.31 45.82 15.69
C GLN A 374 -13.43 47.07 15.71
N ALA A 375 -12.11 46.92 15.53
CA ALA A 375 -11.15 48.02 15.49
C ALA A 375 -11.40 48.97 14.32
N ARG A 376 -11.80 48.44 13.16
CA ARG A 376 -12.09 49.21 11.94
C ARG A 376 -13.54 49.66 11.81
N HIS A 377 -14.43 49.21 12.71
CA HIS A 377 -15.87 49.43 12.64
C HIS A 377 -16.48 49.01 11.29
N CYS A 378 -15.99 47.93 10.69
CA CYS A 378 -16.47 47.39 9.43
C CYS A 378 -16.97 45.96 9.59
N THR A 379 -17.88 45.50 8.73
CA THR A 379 -18.27 44.09 8.67
C THR A 379 -17.18 43.24 8.01
N GLN A 380 -17.15 41.94 8.32
CA GLN A 380 -16.17 40.97 7.78
C GLN A 380 -16.11 40.96 6.24
N GLU A 381 -17.21 41.30 5.56
CA GLU A 381 -17.27 41.38 4.09
C GLU A 381 -16.43 42.51 3.46
N HIS A 382 -15.84 43.39 4.27
CA HIS A 382 -14.99 44.49 3.79
C HIS A 382 -13.51 44.14 3.71
N PHE A 383 -13.08 42.99 4.26
CA PHE A 383 -11.69 42.56 4.16
C PHE A 383 -11.38 42.10 2.74
N THR A 384 -10.21 42.48 2.26
CA THR A 384 -9.69 41.96 0.99
C THR A 384 -9.12 40.55 1.19
N VAL A 385 -9.05 39.77 0.13
CA VAL A 385 -8.49 38.40 0.17
C VAL A 385 -7.05 38.39 0.70
N ASP A 386 -6.26 39.41 0.37
CA ASP A 386 -4.88 39.55 0.84
C ASP A 386 -4.83 39.81 2.36
N GLU A 387 -5.72 40.66 2.88
CA GLU A 387 -5.82 40.90 4.33
C GLU A 387 -6.28 39.65 5.08
N GLU A 388 -7.25 38.90 4.54
CA GLU A 388 -7.67 37.63 5.13
C GLU A 388 -6.51 36.61 5.19
N MET A 389 -5.68 36.55 4.16
CA MET A 389 -4.49 35.68 4.16
C MET A 389 -3.45 36.12 5.22
N GLU A 390 -3.21 37.42 5.37
CA GLU A 390 -2.27 37.93 6.40
C GLU A 390 -2.77 37.64 7.83
N ILE A 391 -4.07 37.81 8.08
CA ILE A 391 -4.69 37.47 9.37
C ILE A 391 -4.62 35.96 9.61
N TYR A 392 -4.87 35.16 8.58
CA TYR A 392 -4.76 33.71 8.65
C TYR A 392 -3.34 33.23 8.98
N ASP A 393 -2.32 33.79 8.32
CA ASP A 393 -0.92 33.47 8.61
C ASP A 393 -0.52 33.88 10.02
N THR A 394 -1.07 34.99 10.52
CA THR A 394 -0.90 35.42 11.91
C THR A 394 -1.55 34.44 12.87
N ALA A 395 -2.81 34.04 12.63
CA ALA A 395 -3.52 33.05 13.44
C ALA A 395 -2.76 31.73 13.51
N ARG A 396 -2.30 31.22 12.36
CA ARG A 396 -1.50 29.99 12.29
C ARG A 396 -0.20 30.12 13.09
N SER A 397 0.50 31.25 12.95
CA SER A 397 1.74 31.50 13.69
C SER A 397 1.50 31.54 15.20
N ASN A 398 0.44 32.22 15.67
CA ASN A 398 0.03 32.25 17.07
C ASN A 398 -0.21 30.83 17.62
N VAL A 399 -0.92 29.99 16.86
CA VAL A 399 -1.21 28.61 17.28
C VAL A 399 0.05 27.75 17.32
N VAL A 400 0.95 27.89 16.33
CA VAL A 400 2.24 27.18 16.32
C VAL A 400 3.14 27.61 17.48
N GLU A 401 3.18 28.91 17.80
CA GLU A 401 3.90 29.44 18.96
C GLU A 401 3.28 28.95 20.28
N SER A 402 1.94 28.89 20.37
CA SER A 402 1.22 28.37 21.54
C SER A 402 1.52 26.89 21.81
N ASP A 403 1.80 26.10 20.76
CA ASP A 403 2.18 24.69 20.85
C ASP A 403 3.63 24.52 21.36
N GLY A 404 4.41 25.59 21.55
CA GLY A 404 5.73 25.56 22.17
C GLY A 404 6.75 24.73 21.40
N GLY A 405 6.67 24.72 20.07
CA GLY A 405 7.56 23.96 19.18
C GLY A 405 7.21 22.48 19.01
N LYS A 406 6.10 22.01 19.61
CA LYS A 406 5.63 20.62 19.47
C LYS A 406 5.08 20.33 18.08
N THR A 407 4.27 21.24 17.55
CA THR A 407 3.70 21.15 16.21
C THR A 407 4.59 21.88 15.23
N TRP A 408 4.95 21.27 14.10
CA TRP A 408 5.46 22.04 12.97
C TRP A 408 4.39 22.05 11.89
N ALA A 409 4.02 23.24 11.45
CA ALA A 409 2.99 23.41 10.45
C ALA A 409 3.29 24.66 9.62
N ASP A 410 2.94 24.59 8.34
CA ASP A 410 3.03 25.72 7.42
C ASP A 410 2.01 25.59 6.28
N GLY A 411 1.74 26.69 5.57
CA GLY A 411 0.77 26.74 4.49
C GLY A 411 -0.70 26.61 4.92
N ASP A 412 -1.60 26.41 3.96
CA ASP A 412 -3.05 26.35 4.18
C ASP A 412 -3.49 25.02 4.79
N CYS A 413 -3.95 25.07 6.04
CA CYS A 413 -4.50 23.93 6.76
C CYS A 413 -6.03 23.97 6.91
N ARG A 414 -6.73 24.90 6.24
CA ARG A 414 -8.19 24.99 6.34
C ARG A 414 -8.87 23.82 5.64
N ILE A 415 -10.03 23.44 6.16
CA ILE A 415 -10.83 22.33 5.66
C ILE A 415 -12.05 22.86 4.91
N GLY A 416 -12.15 22.55 3.62
CA GLY A 416 -13.28 22.88 2.76
C GLY A 416 -14.55 22.10 3.07
N GLU A 417 -15.58 22.28 2.25
CA GLU A 417 -16.85 21.57 2.43
C GLU A 417 -16.67 20.05 2.22
N LEU A 418 -15.80 19.69 1.28
CA LEU A 418 -15.47 18.31 0.94
C LEU A 418 -13.99 18.03 1.21
N ILE A 419 -13.70 16.82 1.69
CA ILE A 419 -12.35 16.31 1.86
C ILE A 419 -12.15 15.16 0.86
N LEU A 420 -11.11 15.22 0.03
CA LEU A 420 -10.61 14.05 -0.67
C LEU A 420 -9.53 13.40 0.18
N ILE A 421 -9.82 12.24 0.78
CA ILE A 421 -8.80 11.46 1.49
C ILE A 421 -8.09 10.50 0.53
N ILE A 422 -6.76 10.54 0.52
CA ILE A 422 -5.90 9.70 -0.30
C ILE A 422 -4.71 9.20 0.50
N ASP A 423 -4.14 8.09 0.07
CA ASP A 423 -2.85 7.62 0.58
C ASP A 423 -1.71 8.25 -0.22
N SER A 424 -0.52 8.28 0.36
CA SER A 424 0.64 8.97 -0.19
C SER A 424 1.16 8.37 -1.51
N ASP A 425 0.78 7.13 -1.83
CA ASP A 425 1.14 6.37 -3.03
C ASP A 425 0.03 6.31 -4.09
N THR A 426 -1.08 7.02 -3.87
CA THR A 426 -2.25 7.02 -4.75
C THR A 426 -2.11 7.96 -5.94
N ARG A 427 -2.61 7.54 -7.11
CA ARG A 427 -2.83 8.42 -8.28
C ARG A 427 -4.30 8.68 -8.53
N VAL A 428 -4.62 9.91 -8.90
CA VAL A 428 -6.01 10.32 -9.15
C VAL A 428 -6.24 10.71 -10.62
N PRO A 429 -7.48 10.56 -11.13
CA PRO A 429 -7.91 11.14 -12.41
C PRO A 429 -7.91 12.67 -12.38
N GLU A 430 -7.68 13.30 -13.53
CA GLU A 430 -7.72 14.76 -13.68
C GLU A 430 -9.11 15.36 -13.38
N ASP A 431 -10.18 14.67 -13.78
CA ASP A 431 -11.57 15.14 -13.66
C ASP A 431 -12.25 14.71 -12.34
N CYS A 432 -11.50 14.16 -11.39
CA CYS A 432 -12.08 13.56 -10.21
C CYS A 432 -12.78 14.56 -9.28
N LEU A 433 -12.19 15.73 -9.06
CA LEU A 433 -12.69 16.75 -8.15
C LEU A 433 -14.04 17.30 -8.61
N ILE A 434 -14.15 17.62 -9.91
CA ILE A 434 -15.38 18.18 -10.48
C ILE A 434 -16.54 17.18 -10.44
N TYR A 435 -16.30 15.91 -10.78
CA TYR A 435 -17.35 14.91 -10.72
C TYR A 435 -17.78 14.59 -9.29
N ALA A 436 -16.85 14.55 -8.35
CA ALA A 436 -17.19 14.34 -6.95
C ALA A 436 -18.04 15.50 -6.40
N ALA A 437 -17.66 16.75 -6.66
CA ALA A 437 -18.42 17.93 -6.26
C ALA A 437 -19.87 17.86 -6.77
N LEU A 438 -20.05 17.57 -8.08
CA LEU A 438 -21.37 17.48 -8.70
C LEU A 438 -22.21 16.30 -8.15
N GLU A 439 -21.59 15.15 -7.91
CA GLU A 439 -22.28 13.96 -7.37
C GLU A 439 -22.73 14.19 -5.93
N MET A 440 -21.85 14.78 -5.10
CA MET A 440 -22.14 15.09 -3.70
C MET A 440 -23.13 16.24 -3.57
N HIS A 441 -23.12 17.21 -4.47
CA HIS A 441 -24.17 18.24 -4.53
C HIS A 441 -25.53 17.64 -4.91
N GLY A 442 -25.56 16.80 -5.96
CA GLY A 442 -26.78 16.17 -6.45
C GLY A 442 -27.38 15.14 -5.49
N SER A 443 -26.62 14.68 -4.49
CA SER A 443 -27.01 13.69 -3.50
C SER A 443 -26.57 14.10 -2.08
N PRO A 444 -27.29 15.03 -1.42
CA PRO A 444 -26.95 15.49 -0.08
C PRO A 444 -26.88 14.38 0.97
N GLU A 445 -27.62 13.27 0.75
CA GLU A 445 -27.63 12.10 1.63
C GLU A 445 -26.31 11.30 1.62
N VAL A 446 -25.43 11.53 0.64
CA VAL A 446 -24.13 10.88 0.52
C VAL A 446 -23.13 11.60 1.42
N ALA A 447 -22.59 10.87 2.39
CA ALA A 447 -21.51 11.34 3.27
C ALA A 447 -20.14 10.90 2.76
N LEU A 448 -20.05 9.69 2.21
CA LEU A 448 -18.83 9.12 1.65
C LEU A 448 -19.07 8.70 0.20
N LEU A 449 -18.26 9.22 -0.71
CA LEU A 449 -18.20 8.81 -2.10
C LEU A 449 -16.87 8.08 -2.34
N GLN A 450 -16.89 6.77 -2.15
CA GLN A 450 -15.75 5.89 -2.37
C GLN A 450 -15.57 5.70 -3.87
N HIS A 451 -14.37 5.94 -4.40
CA HIS A 451 -14.05 5.61 -5.78
C HIS A 451 -13.50 4.19 -5.87
N ALA A 452 -13.89 3.49 -6.94
CA ALA A 452 -13.31 2.20 -7.26
C ALA A 452 -11.84 2.39 -7.69
N SER A 453 -10.92 1.81 -6.93
CA SER A 453 -9.50 1.82 -7.24
C SER A 453 -9.18 0.83 -8.37
N GLY A 454 -8.36 1.28 -9.31
CA GLY A 454 -7.53 0.45 -10.18
C GLY A 454 -6.17 0.19 -9.54
N ILE A 455 -5.36 -0.61 -10.23
CA ILE A 455 -4.11 -1.14 -9.68
C ILE A 455 -2.93 -0.51 -10.40
N MET A 456 -1.98 0.03 -9.63
CA MET A 456 -0.69 0.51 -10.09
C MET A 456 0.37 -0.55 -9.79
N GLN A 457 0.99 -1.09 -10.84
CA GLN A 457 2.12 -2.01 -10.70
C GLN A 457 3.44 -1.25 -10.81
N VAL A 458 4.38 -1.55 -9.93
CA VAL A 458 5.68 -0.89 -9.82
C VAL A 458 6.81 -1.79 -10.32
N VAL A 459 6.88 -3.05 -9.89
CA VAL A 459 8.04 -3.94 -10.14
C VAL A 459 7.80 -4.91 -11.29
N ASN A 460 6.54 -5.27 -11.54
CA ASN A 460 6.07 -6.27 -12.50
C ASN A 460 6.60 -7.70 -12.23
N ASN A 461 6.80 -8.07 -10.96
CA ASN A 461 7.25 -9.42 -10.61
C ASN A 461 6.08 -10.45 -10.59
N VAL A 462 6.38 -11.75 -10.48
CA VAL A 462 5.33 -12.80 -10.54
C VAL A 462 4.32 -12.68 -9.40
N PHE A 463 4.80 -12.36 -8.19
CA PHE A 463 3.95 -12.21 -7.01
C PHE A 463 3.02 -10.99 -7.14
N GLU A 464 3.57 -9.84 -7.49
CA GLU A 464 2.84 -8.59 -7.73
C GLU A 464 1.80 -8.75 -8.83
N ASN A 465 2.12 -9.46 -9.91
CA ASN A 465 1.15 -9.80 -10.97
C ASN A 465 0.01 -10.70 -10.45
N GLY A 466 0.33 -11.65 -9.56
CA GLY A 466 -0.67 -12.53 -8.94
C GLY A 466 -1.59 -11.78 -7.99
N ILE A 467 -1.03 -10.91 -7.14
CA ILE A 467 -1.79 -10.03 -6.26
C ILE A 467 -2.59 -9.01 -7.07
N THR A 468 -2.06 -8.48 -8.17
CA THR A 468 -2.81 -7.61 -9.08
C THR A 468 -4.08 -8.31 -9.59
N TYR A 469 -3.97 -9.56 -10.04
CA TYR A 469 -5.14 -10.32 -10.45
C TYR A 469 -6.12 -10.56 -9.27
N PHE A 470 -5.61 -10.85 -8.08
CA PHE A 470 -6.42 -11.03 -6.87
C PHE A 470 -7.20 -9.77 -6.49
N THR A 471 -6.50 -8.65 -6.37
CA THR A 471 -7.08 -7.35 -6.04
C THR A 471 -8.13 -6.94 -7.08
N SER A 472 -7.87 -7.19 -8.37
CA SER A 472 -8.85 -6.92 -9.43
C SER A 472 -10.11 -7.77 -9.29
N LEU A 473 -9.97 -9.03 -8.89
CA LEU A 473 -11.09 -9.93 -8.59
C LEU A 473 -11.91 -9.41 -7.42
N ILE A 474 -11.27 -8.99 -6.33
CA ILE A 474 -11.95 -8.44 -5.16
C ILE A 474 -12.70 -7.16 -5.52
N TYR A 475 -12.07 -6.18 -6.18
CA TYR A 475 -12.76 -4.94 -6.57
C TYR A 475 -13.93 -5.18 -7.52
N THR A 476 -13.78 -6.08 -8.51
CA THR A 476 -14.88 -6.45 -9.41
C THR A 476 -16.05 -7.08 -8.63
N SER A 477 -15.74 -7.91 -7.64
CA SER A 477 -16.75 -8.56 -6.78
C SER A 477 -17.47 -7.54 -5.90
N ILE A 478 -16.73 -6.58 -5.32
CA ILE A 478 -17.30 -5.46 -4.55
C ILE A 478 -18.24 -4.63 -5.44
N GLN A 479 -17.79 -4.25 -6.64
CA GLN A 479 -18.62 -3.49 -7.58
C GLN A 479 -19.90 -4.23 -7.95
N PHE A 480 -19.82 -5.54 -8.16
CA PHE A 480 -20.99 -6.38 -8.42
C PHE A 480 -21.94 -6.46 -7.23
N ALA A 481 -21.43 -6.64 -6.01
CA ALA A 481 -22.23 -6.70 -4.79
C ALA A 481 -22.95 -5.36 -4.52
N VAL A 482 -22.22 -4.25 -4.59
CA VAL A 482 -22.77 -2.90 -4.39
C VAL A 482 -23.76 -2.56 -5.51
N GLY A 483 -23.45 -2.90 -6.76
CA GLY A 483 -24.37 -2.75 -7.90
C GLY A 483 -25.66 -3.57 -7.74
N SER A 484 -25.62 -4.65 -6.96
CA SER A 484 -26.77 -5.48 -6.61
C SER A 484 -27.57 -4.95 -5.40
N GLY A 485 -27.18 -3.81 -4.83
CA GLY A 485 -27.91 -3.11 -3.76
C GLY A 485 -27.32 -3.24 -2.36
N ASP A 486 -26.11 -3.83 -2.24
CA ASP A 486 -25.37 -3.88 -0.98
C ASP A 486 -24.76 -2.51 -0.60
N CYS A 487 -24.31 -2.37 0.65
CA CYS A 487 -23.62 -1.18 1.11
C CYS A 487 -22.21 -1.11 0.51
N ALA A 488 -21.80 0.08 0.09
CA ALA A 488 -20.42 0.30 -0.33
C ALA A 488 -19.46 0.23 0.86
N PRO A 489 -18.30 -0.44 0.71
CA PRO A 489 -17.25 -0.37 1.71
C PRO A 489 -16.60 1.02 1.67
N PHE A 490 -16.04 1.43 2.81
CA PHE A 490 -15.11 2.55 2.90
C PHE A 490 -13.76 1.97 3.31
N VAL A 491 -12.74 2.20 2.49
CA VAL A 491 -11.40 1.58 2.64
C VAL A 491 -10.33 2.58 3.09
N GLY A 492 -10.74 3.75 3.58
CA GLY A 492 -9.83 4.73 4.19
C GLY A 492 -9.09 5.67 3.24
N HIS A 493 -9.22 5.49 1.93
CA HIS A 493 -8.59 6.32 0.89
C HIS A 493 -9.45 6.34 -0.40
N ASN A 494 -9.06 7.13 -1.40
CA ASN A 494 -9.78 7.31 -2.67
C ASN A 494 -11.25 7.70 -2.46
N THR A 495 -11.52 8.52 -1.46
CA THR A 495 -12.88 8.82 -1.01
C THR A 495 -13.07 10.29 -0.83
N PHE A 496 -14.16 10.82 -1.39
CA PHE A 496 -14.64 12.15 -1.03
C PHE A 496 -15.56 12.05 0.18
N ILE A 497 -15.29 12.89 1.16
CA ILE A 497 -15.97 12.92 2.43
C ILE A 497 -16.62 14.28 2.61
N ARG A 498 -17.90 14.28 3.00
CA ARG A 498 -18.58 15.51 3.40
C ARG A 498 -18.13 15.89 4.80
N TRP A 499 -17.47 17.04 4.93
CA TRP A 499 -16.90 17.47 6.21
C TRP A 499 -17.95 17.55 7.32
N LYS A 500 -19.08 18.21 7.04
CA LYS A 500 -20.24 18.31 7.95
C LYS A 500 -20.77 16.95 8.41
N ALA A 501 -20.71 15.91 7.57
CA ALA A 501 -21.20 14.58 7.94
C ALA A 501 -20.25 13.92 8.95
N ILE A 502 -18.94 14.00 8.75
CA ILE A 502 -17.95 13.52 9.71
C ILE A 502 -18.06 14.27 11.05
N GLN A 503 -18.21 15.59 11.01
CA GLN A 503 -18.39 16.40 12.23
C GLN A 503 -19.62 15.96 13.04
N SER A 504 -20.72 15.58 12.37
CA SER A 504 -21.95 15.15 13.04
C SER A 504 -21.83 13.86 13.85
N ILE A 505 -20.85 13.01 13.55
CA ILE A 505 -20.59 11.74 14.25
C ILE A 505 -19.31 11.77 15.08
N ALA A 506 -18.65 12.92 15.17
CA ALA A 506 -17.43 13.10 15.93
C ALA A 506 -17.68 12.83 17.42
N SER A 507 -16.68 12.29 18.10
CA SER A 507 -16.72 12.04 19.54
C SER A 507 -15.72 12.94 20.26
N ARG A 508 -15.87 13.15 21.56
CA ARG A 508 -14.86 13.86 22.35
C ARG A 508 -14.02 12.87 23.13
N ASP A 509 -12.72 13.06 23.14
CA ASP A 509 -11.81 12.30 24.00
C ASP A 509 -12.14 12.61 25.47
N PRO A 510 -12.51 11.62 26.30
CA PRO A 510 -12.78 11.83 27.72
C PRO A 510 -11.58 12.37 28.51
N GLU A 511 -10.34 12.10 28.05
CA GLU A 511 -9.13 12.50 28.76
C GLU A 511 -8.66 13.91 28.38
N THR A 512 -8.60 14.19 27.07
CA THR A 512 -8.04 15.43 26.54
C THR A 512 -9.07 16.48 26.16
N GLY A 513 -10.36 16.11 26.06
CA GLY A 513 -11.44 16.98 25.61
C GLY A 513 -11.46 17.27 24.10
N ARG A 514 -10.44 16.80 23.36
CA ARG A 514 -10.28 16.99 21.92
C ARG A 514 -11.37 16.30 21.12
N ILE A 515 -11.66 16.86 19.95
CA ILE A 515 -12.63 16.27 19.02
C ILE A 515 -11.93 15.17 18.22
N LEU A 516 -12.48 13.96 18.28
CA LEU A 516 -12.03 12.78 17.56
C LEU A 516 -12.98 12.50 16.40
N PHE A 517 -12.47 12.69 15.18
CA PHE A 517 -13.18 12.37 13.94
C PHE A 517 -12.99 10.89 13.57
N TRP A 518 -11.74 10.44 13.68
CA TRP A 518 -11.30 9.06 13.49
C TRP A 518 -11.17 8.36 14.83
N SER A 519 -11.46 7.06 14.87
CA SER A 519 -11.26 6.31 16.10
C SER A 519 -9.79 5.99 16.31
N GLU A 520 -9.20 6.49 17.39
CA GLU A 520 -7.79 6.19 17.73
C GLU A 520 -7.62 4.84 18.44
N SER A 521 -8.72 4.29 18.94
CA SER A 521 -8.72 3.02 19.66
C SER A 521 -8.85 1.81 18.74
N HIS A 522 -9.23 1.98 17.47
CA HIS A 522 -9.43 0.86 16.55
C HIS A 522 -8.38 0.86 15.43
N VAL A 523 -7.96 -0.34 15.03
CA VAL A 523 -7.07 -0.55 13.87
C VAL A 523 -7.76 -0.31 12.53
N SER A 524 -9.09 -0.48 12.48
CA SER A 524 -9.93 -0.22 11.31
C SER A 524 -10.73 1.07 11.50
N GLU A 525 -10.04 2.21 11.54
CA GLU A 525 -10.65 3.52 11.76
C GLU A 525 -11.64 3.92 10.68
N ASP A 526 -11.36 3.50 9.44
CA ASP A 526 -12.20 3.69 8.26
C ASP A 526 -13.53 2.94 8.40
N PHE A 527 -13.46 1.67 8.80
CA PHE A 527 -14.64 0.85 9.01
C PHE A 527 -15.52 1.38 10.14
N ASP A 528 -14.91 1.85 11.24
CA ASP A 528 -15.63 2.49 12.34
C ASP A 528 -16.39 3.75 11.88
N VAL A 529 -15.73 4.65 11.13
CA VAL A 529 -16.38 5.85 10.56
C VAL A 529 -17.54 5.46 9.65
N SER A 530 -17.35 4.47 8.77
CA SER A 530 -18.39 3.99 7.86
C SER A 530 -19.61 3.48 8.61
N LEU A 531 -19.40 2.66 9.65
CA LEU A 531 -20.49 2.16 10.48
C LEU A 531 -21.23 3.28 11.20
N ARG A 532 -20.51 4.22 11.81
CA ARG A 532 -21.13 5.36 12.51
C ARG A 532 -21.97 6.22 11.57
N LEU A 533 -21.48 6.52 10.37
CA LEU A 533 -22.22 7.28 9.36
C LEU A 533 -23.48 6.53 8.89
N GLN A 534 -23.36 5.24 8.58
CA GLN A 534 -24.49 4.43 8.13
C GLN A 534 -25.55 4.28 9.24
N MET A 535 -25.13 4.13 10.50
CA MET A 535 -26.02 4.11 11.66
C MET A 535 -26.73 5.46 11.88
N ALA A 536 -26.08 6.57 11.53
CA ALA A 536 -26.67 7.92 11.55
C ALA A 536 -27.60 8.19 10.35
N GLY A 537 -27.72 7.25 9.40
CA GLY A 537 -28.63 7.35 8.25
C GLY A 537 -27.99 7.93 6.98
N PHE A 538 -26.68 8.20 6.98
CA PHE A 538 -25.97 8.63 5.79
C PHE A 538 -25.68 7.46 4.84
N ILE A 539 -25.47 7.79 3.56
CA ILE A 539 -25.14 6.81 2.53
C ILE A 539 -23.64 6.83 2.22
N VAL A 540 -23.06 5.64 2.15
CA VAL A 540 -21.76 5.39 1.51
C VAL A 540 -22.04 4.92 0.09
N ARG A 541 -21.49 5.62 -0.91
CA ARG A 541 -21.71 5.35 -2.34
C ARG A 541 -20.39 4.95 -3.00
N LEU A 542 -20.45 3.94 -3.87
CA LEU A 542 -19.32 3.52 -4.71
C LEU A 542 -19.43 4.15 -6.10
N ALA A 543 -18.44 4.93 -6.49
CA ALA A 543 -18.29 5.52 -7.81
C ALA A 543 -17.38 4.67 -8.70
N THR A 544 -17.91 4.19 -9.83
CA THR A 544 -17.17 3.36 -10.79
C THR A 544 -16.88 4.06 -12.12
N TYR A 545 -17.37 5.28 -12.31
CA TYR A 545 -17.34 5.99 -13.60
C TYR A 545 -15.94 6.44 -14.06
N HIS A 546 -14.93 6.41 -13.18
CA HIS A 546 -13.53 6.66 -13.54
C HIS A 546 -12.80 5.41 -14.05
N ASN A 547 -13.46 4.24 -14.14
CA ASN A 547 -12.90 3.00 -14.70
C ASN A 547 -11.53 2.61 -14.13
N GLY A 548 -11.33 2.78 -12.82
CA GLY A 548 -10.05 2.48 -12.15
C GLY A 548 -8.97 3.55 -12.34
N GLY A 549 -9.34 4.78 -12.71
CA GLY A 549 -8.39 5.90 -12.82
C GLY A 549 -7.83 6.38 -11.48
N PHE A 550 -8.50 6.06 -10.36
CA PHE A 550 -7.87 6.11 -9.04
C PHE A 550 -6.97 4.89 -8.91
N GLN A 551 -5.65 5.04 -8.87
CA GLN A 551 -4.73 3.91 -8.88
C GLN A 551 -4.02 3.76 -7.54
N GLU A 552 -3.93 2.51 -7.07
CA GLU A 552 -3.32 2.13 -5.79
C GLU A 552 -2.20 1.10 -6.00
N GLY A 553 -1.13 1.19 -5.22
CA GLY A 553 -0.07 0.19 -5.20
C GLY A 553 -0.52 -1.13 -4.58
N VAL A 554 0.01 -2.25 -5.09
CA VAL A 554 -0.18 -3.57 -4.48
C VAL A 554 1.05 -4.01 -3.69
N SER A 555 0.87 -4.98 -2.79
CA SER A 555 1.96 -5.61 -2.04
C SER A 555 3.04 -6.14 -2.97
N LEU A 556 4.30 -5.79 -2.69
CA LEU A 556 5.45 -6.20 -3.50
C LEU A 556 6.01 -7.56 -3.08
N THR A 557 5.84 -7.92 -1.81
CA THR A 557 6.30 -9.18 -1.22
C THR A 557 5.20 -9.93 -0.46
N ILE A 558 5.44 -11.22 -0.22
CA ILE A 558 4.55 -12.07 0.58
C ILE A 558 4.42 -11.55 2.01
N TYR A 559 5.51 -11.07 2.60
CA TYR A 559 5.52 -10.55 3.96
C TYR A 559 4.65 -9.30 4.10
N ASP A 560 4.68 -8.41 3.10
CA ASP A 560 3.82 -7.22 3.07
C ASP A 560 2.33 -7.63 3.04
N GLU A 561 2.00 -8.64 2.25
CA GLU A 561 0.63 -9.15 2.15
C GLU A 561 0.20 -9.85 3.46
N LEU A 562 1.07 -10.63 4.09
CA LEU A 562 0.78 -11.26 5.39
C LEU A 562 0.53 -10.21 6.47
N ALA A 563 1.40 -9.20 6.59
CA ALA A 563 1.24 -8.11 7.55
C ALA A 563 -0.07 -7.34 7.32
N ARG A 564 -0.46 -7.15 6.05
CA ARG A 564 -1.74 -6.53 5.66
C ARG A 564 -2.93 -7.37 6.13
N TRP A 565 -2.91 -8.69 5.93
CA TRP A 565 -3.96 -9.60 6.40
C TRP A 565 -4.06 -9.67 7.92
N GLU A 566 -2.93 -9.74 8.63
CA GLU A 566 -2.90 -9.68 10.09
C GLU A 566 -3.57 -8.43 10.62
N LYS A 567 -3.30 -7.27 9.99
CA LYS A 567 -3.97 -6.00 10.32
C LYS A 567 -5.48 -6.09 10.13
N TYR A 568 -5.95 -6.66 9.01
CA TYR A 568 -7.39 -6.80 8.75
C TYR A 568 -8.08 -7.74 9.73
N VAL A 569 -7.46 -8.88 10.05
CA VAL A 569 -7.98 -9.84 11.03
C VAL A 569 -8.06 -9.19 12.41
N TYR A 570 -7.00 -8.49 12.83
CA TYR A 570 -6.96 -7.79 14.11
C TYR A 570 -8.07 -6.75 14.20
N GLY A 571 -8.22 -5.89 13.18
CA GLY A 571 -9.25 -4.86 13.14
C GLY A 571 -10.67 -5.42 13.17
N CYS A 572 -10.94 -6.51 12.45
CA CYS A 572 -12.26 -7.18 12.49
C CYS A 572 -12.57 -7.76 13.88
N ASN A 573 -11.57 -8.34 14.54
CA ASN A 573 -11.72 -8.91 15.88
C ASN A 573 -11.98 -7.83 16.92
N GLU A 574 -11.21 -6.75 16.88
CA GLU A 574 -11.35 -5.60 17.78
C GLU A 574 -12.71 -4.92 17.63
N LEU A 575 -13.21 -4.83 16.40
CA LEU A 575 -14.52 -4.25 16.13
C LEU A 575 -15.66 -5.15 16.65
N GLY A 576 -15.58 -6.46 16.43
CA GLY A 576 -16.64 -7.41 16.78
C GLY A 576 -16.68 -7.79 18.25
N PHE A 577 -15.51 -8.03 18.86
CA PHE A 577 -15.39 -8.70 20.15
C PHE A 577 -14.60 -7.90 21.19
N ASN A 578 -15.03 -8.01 22.45
CA ASN A 578 -14.19 -7.60 23.56
C ASN A 578 -13.05 -8.64 23.76
N PRO A 579 -11.91 -8.27 24.36
CA PRO A 579 -10.90 -9.24 24.77
C PRO A 579 -11.48 -10.33 25.67
N LEU A 580 -11.05 -11.60 25.48
CA LEU A 580 -11.58 -12.78 26.19
C LEU A 580 -11.63 -12.62 27.71
N ILE A 581 -10.62 -11.98 28.29
CA ILE A 581 -10.53 -11.72 29.74
C ILE A 581 -11.70 -10.86 30.27
N TYR A 582 -12.31 -10.04 29.41
CA TYR A 582 -13.42 -9.17 29.77
C TYR A 582 -14.80 -9.77 29.48
N TRP A 583 -14.89 -10.93 28.83
CA TRP A 583 -16.17 -11.56 28.48
C TRP A 583 -17.11 -11.79 29.67
N PRO A 584 -16.64 -12.27 30.84
CA PRO A 584 -17.54 -12.48 31.98
C PRO A 584 -18.16 -11.18 32.54
N ARG A 585 -17.54 -10.02 32.31
CA ARG A 585 -17.99 -8.73 32.85
C ARG A 585 -18.70 -7.85 31.82
N ARG A 586 -18.19 -7.82 30.58
CA ARG A 586 -18.64 -6.92 29.50
C ARG A 586 -19.42 -7.65 28.39
N GLY A 587 -19.46 -8.98 28.42
CA GLY A 587 -19.97 -9.81 27.33
C GLY A 587 -18.96 -9.98 26.19
N PRO A 588 -19.24 -10.89 25.23
CA PRO A 588 -18.32 -11.19 24.14
C PRO A 588 -18.24 -10.09 23.08
N PHE A 589 -19.34 -9.36 22.83
CA PHE A 589 -19.43 -8.38 21.74
C PHE A 589 -19.16 -6.94 22.19
N THR A 590 -18.54 -6.14 21.31
CA THR A 590 -18.35 -4.71 21.59
C THR A 590 -19.67 -3.95 21.57
N LYS A 591 -19.69 -2.77 22.21
CA LYS A 591 -20.87 -1.88 22.16
C LYS A 591 -21.16 -1.39 20.75
N LEU A 592 -20.12 -1.11 19.96
CA LEU A 592 -20.27 -0.67 18.57
C LEU A 592 -20.94 -1.77 17.74
N PHE A 593 -20.48 -3.01 17.88
CA PHE A 593 -21.03 -4.15 17.18
C PHE A 593 -22.50 -4.42 17.54
N LEU A 594 -22.85 -4.33 18.83
CA LEU A 594 -24.23 -4.45 19.26
C LEU A 594 -25.11 -3.33 18.71
N LYS A 595 -24.63 -2.08 18.70
CA LYS A 595 -25.37 -0.96 18.09
C LYS A 595 -25.56 -1.17 16.59
N PHE A 596 -24.52 -1.65 15.88
CA PHE A 596 -24.61 -2.03 14.48
C PHE A 596 -25.68 -3.10 14.25
N LEU A 597 -25.69 -4.15 15.07
CA LEU A 597 -26.66 -5.24 15.00
C LEU A 597 -28.11 -4.76 15.08
N PHE A 598 -28.39 -3.85 16.00
CA PHE A 598 -29.72 -3.29 16.23
C PHE A 598 -29.98 -1.97 15.49
N SER A 599 -29.09 -1.56 14.59
CA SER A 599 -29.23 -0.34 13.77
C SER A 599 -30.22 -0.52 12.62
N ASN A 600 -30.55 0.58 11.94
CA ASN A 600 -31.40 0.59 10.75
C ASN A 600 -30.67 0.20 9.44
N ILE A 601 -29.43 -0.26 9.52
CA ILE A 601 -28.70 -0.76 8.34
C ILE A 601 -29.43 -1.98 7.76
N LYS A 602 -29.45 -2.08 6.43
CA LYS A 602 -30.12 -3.18 5.71
C LYS A 602 -29.64 -4.52 6.21
N ILE A 603 -30.59 -5.45 6.42
CA ILE A 603 -30.28 -6.80 6.90
C ILE A 603 -29.32 -7.54 5.95
N THR A 604 -29.45 -7.34 4.64
CA THR A 604 -28.57 -7.92 3.63
C THR A 604 -27.12 -7.48 3.84
N SER A 605 -26.90 -6.19 4.06
CA SER A 605 -25.57 -5.63 4.31
C SER A 605 -25.00 -6.05 5.65
N LYS A 606 -25.85 -6.23 6.67
CA LYS A 606 -25.43 -6.86 7.92
C LYS A 606 -24.91 -8.27 7.69
N MET A 607 -25.64 -9.08 6.91
CA MET A 607 -25.21 -10.45 6.56
C MET A 607 -23.89 -10.46 5.78
N THR A 608 -23.69 -9.52 4.84
CA THR A 608 -22.42 -9.40 4.11
C THR A 608 -21.25 -9.06 5.04
N ILE A 609 -21.42 -8.04 5.91
CA ILE A 609 -20.40 -7.64 6.88
C ILE A 609 -20.07 -8.80 7.83
N PHE A 610 -21.10 -9.52 8.30
CA PHE A 610 -20.90 -10.73 9.09
C PHE A 610 -20.12 -11.81 8.35
N ALA A 611 -20.52 -12.10 7.11
CA ALA A 611 -19.85 -13.11 6.31
C ALA A 611 -18.37 -12.76 6.15
N TYR A 612 -18.05 -11.50 5.87
CA TYR A 612 -16.68 -10.98 5.79
C TYR A 612 -15.90 -11.14 7.11
N ILE A 613 -16.46 -10.73 8.25
CA ILE A 613 -15.77 -10.91 9.54
C ILE A 613 -15.53 -12.41 9.83
N PHE A 614 -16.51 -13.26 9.56
CA PHE A 614 -16.43 -14.70 9.82
C PHE A 614 -15.53 -15.47 8.84
N THR A 615 -15.15 -14.91 7.68
CA THR A 615 -14.19 -15.59 6.79
C THR A 615 -12.84 -15.76 7.46
N TYR A 616 -12.40 -14.78 8.25
CA TYR A 616 -11.12 -14.87 8.98
C TYR A 616 -11.13 -16.01 10.02
N TYR A 617 -12.25 -16.18 10.72
CA TYR A 617 -12.42 -17.30 11.66
C TYR A 617 -12.52 -18.65 10.95
N ALA A 618 -13.16 -18.69 9.78
CA ALA A 618 -13.21 -19.91 8.96
C ALA A 618 -11.80 -20.34 8.53
N ILE A 619 -10.96 -19.39 8.09
CA ILE A 619 -9.54 -19.64 7.77
C ILE A 619 -8.80 -20.12 9.02
N ALA A 620 -8.88 -19.39 10.13
CA ALA A 620 -8.18 -19.74 11.37
C ALA A 620 -8.62 -21.10 11.98
N SER A 621 -9.83 -21.57 11.67
CA SER A 621 -10.33 -22.85 12.16
C SER A 621 -9.69 -24.08 11.50
N ALA A 622 -9.02 -23.91 10.35
CA ALA A 622 -8.46 -25.03 9.59
C ALA A 622 -7.40 -25.82 10.37
N ILE A 623 -6.43 -25.16 11.02
CA ILE A 623 -5.40 -25.82 11.85
C ILE A 623 -6.00 -26.61 13.03
N PRO A 624 -6.79 -26.01 13.95
CA PRO A 624 -7.31 -26.73 15.10
C PRO A 624 -8.27 -27.85 14.68
N LEU A 625 -9.10 -27.65 13.65
CA LEU A 625 -9.98 -28.70 13.14
C LEU A 625 -9.17 -29.84 12.49
N THR A 626 -8.08 -29.53 11.78
CA THR A 626 -7.19 -30.55 11.21
C THR A 626 -6.49 -31.35 12.30
N LEU A 627 -6.04 -30.71 13.39
CA LEU A 627 -5.44 -31.40 14.53
C LEU A 627 -6.46 -32.30 15.24
N VAL A 628 -7.66 -31.79 15.51
CA VAL A 628 -8.76 -32.59 16.08
C VAL A 628 -9.07 -33.77 15.15
N ASN A 629 -9.15 -33.53 13.84
CA ASN A 629 -9.41 -34.55 12.85
C ASN A 629 -8.32 -35.64 12.85
N TYR A 630 -7.05 -35.26 12.97
CA TYR A 630 -5.92 -36.17 13.08
C TYR A 630 -6.01 -37.05 14.35
N LEU A 631 -6.29 -36.43 15.50
CA LEU A 631 -6.43 -37.14 16.78
C LEU A 631 -7.63 -38.10 16.79
N VAL A 632 -8.78 -37.64 16.29
CA VAL A 632 -10.01 -38.44 16.19
C VAL A 632 -9.83 -39.61 15.24
N SER A 633 -9.24 -39.38 14.06
CA SER A 633 -8.94 -40.45 13.10
C SER A 633 -7.93 -41.47 13.65
N GLY A 634 -6.95 -41.01 14.45
CA GLY A 634 -5.97 -41.86 15.09
C GLY A 634 -6.55 -42.75 16.20
N TRP A 635 -7.45 -42.20 17.03
CA TRP A 635 -8.03 -42.93 18.17
C TRP A 635 -9.25 -43.79 17.84
N PHE A 636 -10.06 -43.40 16.85
CA PHE A 636 -11.36 -44.04 16.59
C PHE A 636 -11.50 -44.58 15.15
N ASN A 637 -10.38 -44.91 14.50
CA ASN A 637 -10.31 -45.30 13.08
C ASN A 637 -11.39 -46.33 12.66
N ALA A 638 -11.64 -47.35 13.50
CA ALA A 638 -12.56 -48.44 13.18
C ALA A 638 -14.05 -48.04 13.09
N ASP A 639 -14.46 -46.94 13.74
CA ASP A 639 -15.87 -46.51 13.82
C ASP A 639 -16.20 -45.29 12.93
N LEU A 640 -15.18 -44.73 12.25
CA LEU A 640 -15.28 -43.41 11.60
C LEU A 640 -15.54 -43.43 10.09
N ASP A 641 -15.31 -44.55 9.39
CA ASP A 641 -15.34 -44.62 7.92
C ASP A 641 -16.67 -44.16 7.30
N GLN A 642 -17.81 -44.50 7.91
CA GLN A 642 -19.13 -44.07 7.39
C GLN A 642 -19.37 -42.57 7.54
N PHE A 643 -18.79 -41.93 8.56
CA PHE A 643 -18.96 -40.49 8.81
C PHE A 643 -18.14 -39.66 7.80
N TYR A 644 -16.91 -40.09 7.49
CA TYR A 644 -16.05 -39.39 6.54
C TYR A 644 -16.52 -39.44 5.10
N LEU A 645 -17.20 -40.51 4.67
CA LEU A 645 -17.70 -40.62 3.29
C LEU A 645 -18.66 -39.49 2.91
N THR A 646 -19.52 -39.04 3.83
CA THR A 646 -20.44 -37.94 3.57
C THR A 646 -19.69 -36.61 3.52
N SER A 647 -18.81 -36.35 4.47
CA SER A 647 -17.96 -35.15 4.50
C SER A 647 -17.05 -35.05 3.27
N TRP A 648 -16.50 -36.17 2.80
CA TRP A 648 -15.68 -36.24 1.60
C TRP A 648 -16.47 -35.86 0.34
N LYS A 649 -17.72 -36.35 0.20
CA LYS A 649 -18.59 -35.97 -0.93
C LYS A 649 -18.88 -34.46 -0.94
N ILE A 650 -19.12 -33.88 0.23
CA ILE A 650 -19.34 -32.43 0.38
C ILE A 650 -18.05 -31.68 0.01
N PHE A 651 -16.90 -32.12 0.52
CA PHE A 651 -15.60 -31.52 0.20
C PHE A 651 -15.32 -31.54 -1.31
N VAL A 652 -15.47 -32.68 -1.98
CA VAL A 652 -15.25 -32.79 -3.43
C VAL A 652 -16.20 -31.86 -4.18
N SER A 653 -17.47 -31.78 -3.76
CA SER A 653 -18.46 -30.88 -4.37
C SER A 653 -18.04 -29.41 -4.20
N MET A 654 -17.64 -29.01 -2.99
CA MET A 654 -17.16 -27.66 -2.70
C MET A 654 -15.88 -27.34 -3.49
N ALA A 655 -14.93 -28.27 -3.55
CA ALA A 655 -13.68 -28.10 -4.29
C ALA A 655 -13.95 -27.81 -5.78
N VAL A 656 -14.89 -28.53 -6.40
CA VAL A 656 -15.31 -28.28 -7.79
C VAL A 656 -16.04 -26.94 -7.93
N VAL A 657 -16.96 -26.63 -7.02
CA VAL A 657 -17.70 -25.36 -7.05
C VAL A 657 -16.74 -24.17 -6.95
N PHE A 658 -15.87 -24.14 -5.94
CA PHE A 658 -15.00 -22.99 -5.69
C PHE A 658 -13.82 -22.88 -6.67
N ASN A 659 -13.29 -23.99 -7.18
CA ASN A 659 -12.10 -23.96 -8.05
C ASN A 659 -12.41 -24.10 -9.55
N VAL A 660 -13.64 -24.46 -9.92
CA VAL A 660 -14.05 -24.59 -11.34
C VAL A 660 -15.23 -23.69 -11.65
N LEU A 661 -16.33 -23.79 -10.90
CA LEU A 661 -17.54 -23.02 -11.21
C LEU A 661 -17.38 -21.54 -10.86
N SER A 662 -16.85 -21.19 -9.68
CA SER A 662 -16.65 -19.79 -9.28
C SER A 662 -15.70 -19.04 -10.23
N PRO A 663 -14.54 -19.60 -10.63
CA PRO A 663 -13.67 -18.93 -11.58
C PRO A 663 -14.33 -18.82 -12.98
N THR A 664 -15.10 -19.83 -13.41
CA THR A 664 -15.88 -19.74 -14.66
C THR A 664 -17.00 -18.71 -14.60
N ALA A 665 -17.64 -18.54 -13.43
CA ALA A 665 -18.64 -17.51 -13.22
C ALA A 665 -18.01 -16.11 -13.26
N TYR A 666 -16.81 -15.96 -12.66
CA TYR A 666 -16.04 -14.73 -12.70
C TYR A 666 -15.63 -14.35 -14.14
N THR A 667 -15.19 -15.31 -14.96
CA THR A 667 -14.86 -15.06 -16.37
C THR A 667 -16.09 -14.64 -17.17
N MET A 668 -17.24 -15.27 -16.92
CA MET A 668 -18.52 -14.87 -17.51
C MET A 668 -18.92 -13.45 -17.09
N LEU A 669 -18.72 -13.09 -15.82
CA LEU A 669 -18.99 -11.74 -15.32
C LEU A 669 -18.14 -10.69 -16.06
N ARG A 670 -16.82 -10.88 -16.12
CA ARG A 670 -15.92 -9.96 -16.84
C ARG A 670 -16.27 -9.84 -18.32
N HIS A 671 -16.68 -10.95 -18.93
CA HIS A 671 -17.15 -10.94 -20.31
C HIS A 671 -18.43 -10.12 -20.50
N ARG A 672 -19.42 -10.28 -19.61
CA ARG A 672 -20.68 -9.52 -19.67
C ARG A 672 -20.49 -8.03 -19.35
N LEU A 673 -19.52 -7.69 -18.52
CA LEU A 673 -19.12 -6.31 -18.24
C LEU A 673 -18.35 -5.67 -19.40
N GLY A 674 -18.00 -6.42 -20.45
CA GLY A 674 -17.25 -5.92 -21.60
C GLY A 674 -15.78 -5.62 -21.31
N GLN A 675 -15.24 -6.08 -20.18
CA GLN A 675 -13.84 -5.85 -19.81
C GLN A 675 -12.88 -6.69 -20.67
N THR A 676 -13.23 -7.96 -20.92
CA THR A 676 -12.41 -8.91 -21.68
C THR A 676 -13.30 -9.90 -22.45
N THR A 677 -12.71 -10.68 -23.37
CA THR A 677 -13.43 -11.80 -24.01
C THR A 677 -13.41 -13.04 -23.10
N PHE A 678 -14.46 -13.85 -23.17
CA PHE A 678 -14.62 -15.03 -22.30
C PHE A 678 -13.40 -15.96 -22.31
N PHE A 679 -12.88 -16.32 -23.49
CA PHE A 679 -11.74 -17.24 -23.60
C PHE A 679 -10.43 -16.65 -23.08
N ILE A 680 -10.18 -15.36 -23.31
CA ILE A 680 -8.99 -14.69 -22.77
C ILE A 680 -9.08 -14.63 -21.25
N SER A 681 -10.23 -14.23 -20.71
CA SER A 681 -10.47 -14.21 -19.27
C SER A 681 -10.31 -15.61 -18.66
N LEU A 682 -10.81 -16.65 -19.33
CA LEU A 682 -10.70 -18.02 -18.85
C LEU A 682 -9.25 -18.48 -18.76
N LEU A 683 -8.43 -18.19 -19.78
CA LEU A 683 -7.00 -18.52 -19.75
C LEU A 683 -6.26 -17.75 -18.64
N GLU A 684 -6.57 -16.48 -18.45
CA GLU A 684 -6.02 -15.68 -17.36
C GLU A 684 -6.41 -16.24 -15.99
N THR A 685 -7.69 -16.58 -15.81
CA THR A 685 -8.18 -17.19 -14.58
C THR A 685 -7.51 -18.53 -14.31
N CYS A 686 -7.44 -19.42 -15.32
CA CYS A 686 -6.75 -20.70 -15.20
C CYS A 686 -5.26 -20.55 -14.88
N LYS A 687 -4.59 -19.51 -15.39
CA LYS A 687 -3.19 -19.20 -15.08
C LYS A 687 -2.99 -18.90 -13.59
N TRP A 688 -3.92 -18.17 -12.97
CA TRP A 688 -3.78 -17.70 -11.59
C TRP A 688 -4.44 -18.59 -10.53
N THR A 689 -5.37 -19.47 -10.91
CA THR A 689 -6.01 -20.43 -10.00
C THR A 689 -5.00 -21.26 -9.18
N PRO A 690 -3.90 -21.81 -9.75
CA PRO A 690 -2.91 -22.57 -8.98
C PRO A 690 -2.23 -21.73 -7.89
N THR A 691 -1.87 -20.48 -8.21
CA THR A 691 -1.28 -19.56 -7.22
C THR A 691 -2.22 -19.33 -6.06
N PHE A 692 -3.52 -19.14 -6.34
CA PHE A 692 -4.51 -18.93 -5.28
C PHE A 692 -4.76 -20.17 -4.44
N LEU A 693 -4.81 -21.34 -5.07
CA LEU A 693 -4.94 -22.62 -4.36
C LEU A 693 -3.80 -22.84 -3.37
N VAL A 694 -2.56 -22.57 -3.78
CA VAL A 694 -1.38 -22.77 -2.93
C VAL A 694 -1.25 -21.67 -1.89
N PHE A 695 -1.37 -20.40 -2.29
CA PHE A 695 -1.17 -19.27 -1.40
C PHE A 695 -2.30 -19.14 -0.37
N PHE A 696 -3.56 -19.00 -0.82
CA PHE A 696 -4.69 -18.83 0.10
C PHE A 696 -5.08 -20.15 0.78
N GLY A 697 -4.85 -21.30 0.14
CA GLY A 697 -4.96 -22.59 0.81
C GLY A 697 -3.86 -22.84 1.84
N GLY A 698 -2.72 -22.15 1.74
CA GLY A 698 -1.65 -22.20 2.75
C GLY A 698 -1.85 -21.20 3.91
N LEU A 699 -2.72 -20.19 3.75
CA LEU A 699 -3.12 -19.29 4.83
C LEU A 699 -4.08 -19.94 5.84
N SER A 700 -4.86 -20.94 5.40
CA SER A 700 -5.69 -21.79 6.25
C SER A 700 -4.89 -22.94 6.82
#